data_AF-A0A937NHC8-F1
#
_entry.id   AF-A0A937NHC8-F1
#
_cell.length_a   1.000
_cell.length_b   1.000
_cell.length_c   1.000
_cell.angle_alpha   90.00
_cell.angle_beta   90.00
_cell.angle_gamma   90.00
#
_symmetry.space_group_name_H-M   'P 1'
#
loop_
_entity.id
_entity.type
_entity.pdbx_description
1 polymer ?
#
loop_
_entity_poly.entity_id
_entity_poly.type
_entity_poly.pdbx_seq_one_letter_code
_entity_poly.pdbx_strand_id
1 'polypeptide(L)'
;MKPQTLWQRLGRAVRDRSFIVGSILVTLFLLVAVLGPEVASHNPYMRDRVQTIDGKLYRAPIPPCDLYPMGTDDQGRDMLSMLLHGARQTLVTAFVAMMTRLLLGLLLGTLAGWWPGSLFDRAVTGLIEFLAAIPGLILAMLLVFAVGIRQGQIAFIVALSLVGWGEVTQIVRSHVLVIRNKLYILAARAVGLGSAQVLSRHVLPNLLATLLALAALEMGGVLLLLGELGFVHVFIGGGGIYVDEAVGTIHFFDVPDWGAMLGTSWRYFRSLPWLPLAPALAFFVTILGFNFFGYGLQRFIEKGRFHPSGWSVLRFFAVVVLILFGARALLASTSTEARFTDLARQFDVQRAWNDISYLTQPELEGRPTGPGGGFQSAGYIAYQFEQAGLTPLPDGTYFQPYTAVRGRVTAEPVLEILGPDGEPHMRFDGGVSFDPLQPFETEGSREEELLVMGNTRDAVAIRKVILLLDSAEEFYVPWNYHVPANAVVLRLVPDDGLGPNDLAPPSDPHRFIPSYPNLLISESAARQLLAEAGLDLDELRAAREAGQRIELETGLRVQVEAGLAYEEVSAANVVGYFPAADITTQGDRILVAATYTGPSPQEGVIYPGADEDGSGVAVMLEVARLWRDLGFEPKRTVVFAAFDEAGGEHFVNHPILPTSPSDTWTSVILQGVGAGEPRLAQMEAGSGLARAFDQSARRFGVRTEEMEDWQFFFTSGPRRSGRVSSDTSYSGLAVTRPGDDLSGTPADVLDHLDPQLLGEAGRTVAHYLMALSSR
;
A
#
# COMPACT_ATOMS: atom_id res chain seq x y z
N MET A 1 59.84 -20.68 -28.84
CA MET A 1 59.31 -19.30 -28.79
C MET A 1 59.10 -18.91 -27.33
N LYS A 2 59.67 -17.79 -26.86
CA LYS A 2 59.57 -17.36 -25.45
C LYS A 2 58.12 -17.00 -25.06
N PRO A 3 57.64 -17.34 -23.85
CA PRO A 3 56.32 -16.95 -23.38
C PRO A 3 56.23 -15.42 -23.27
N GLN A 4 55.27 -14.82 -23.96
CA GLN A 4 55.03 -13.37 -23.92
C GLN A 4 54.34 -13.00 -22.60
N THR A 5 54.86 -11.97 -21.91
CA THR A 5 54.31 -11.43 -20.66
C THR A 5 52.97 -10.73 -20.89
N LEU A 6 52.12 -10.67 -19.84
CA LEU A 6 50.79 -10.02 -19.86
C LEU A 6 50.84 -8.59 -20.45
N TRP A 7 51.87 -7.82 -20.08
CA TRP A 7 52.11 -6.45 -20.52
C TRP A 7 52.39 -6.31 -22.02
N GLN A 8 53.12 -7.26 -22.62
CA GLN A 8 53.37 -7.27 -24.07
C GLN A 8 52.12 -7.64 -24.88
N ARG A 9 51.17 -8.37 -24.26
CA ARG A 9 49.88 -8.71 -24.86
C ARG A 9 48.94 -7.51 -24.76
N LEU A 10 48.81 -6.90 -23.57
CA LEU A 10 48.05 -5.66 -23.36
C LEU A 10 48.53 -4.54 -24.30
N GLY A 11 49.84 -4.38 -24.50
CA GLY A 11 50.38 -3.39 -25.45
C GLY A 11 49.96 -3.62 -26.92
N ARG A 12 49.55 -4.83 -27.33
CA ARG A 12 48.95 -5.07 -28.66
C ARG A 12 47.44 -4.86 -28.67
N ALA A 13 46.75 -5.16 -27.56
CA ALA A 13 45.33 -4.87 -27.41
C ALA A 13 45.06 -3.36 -27.51
N VAL A 14 45.90 -2.56 -26.85
CA VAL A 14 45.90 -1.08 -26.90
C VAL A 14 46.33 -0.53 -28.27
N ARG A 15 46.61 -1.38 -29.26
CA ARG A 15 46.90 -0.97 -30.63
C ARG A 15 45.71 -1.15 -31.57
N ASP A 16 44.69 -1.92 -31.18
CA ASP A 16 43.45 -2.06 -31.94
C ASP A 16 42.49 -0.91 -31.59
N ARG A 17 42.20 -0.06 -32.57
CA ARG A 17 41.35 1.13 -32.39
C ARG A 17 39.94 0.75 -31.91
N SER A 18 39.40 -0.37 -32.39
CA SER A 18 38.06 -0.81 -32.00
C SER A 18 38.03 -1.21 -30.51
N PHE A 19 39.05 -1.90 -30.03
CA PHE A 19 39.13 -2.29 -28.62
C PHE A 19 39.24 -1.08 -27.68
N ILE A 20 40.05 -0.09 -28.03
CA ILE A 20 40.23 1.13 -27.22
C ILE A 20 38.92 1.93 -27.15
N VAL A 21 38.34 2.23 -28.32
CA VAL A 21 37.09 3.02 -28.39
C VAL A 21 35.97 2.29 -27.67
N GLY A 22 35.81 0.99 -27.91
CA GLY A 22 34.83 0.17 -27.20
C GLY A 22 35.03 0.17 -25.68
N SER A 23 36.27 0.00 -25.21
CA SER A 23 36.58 -0.01 -23.77
C SER A 23 36.27 1.34 -23.11
N ILE A 24 36.58 2.46 -23.77
CA ILE A 24 36.27 3.81 -23.27
C ILE A 24 34.76 4.00 -23.17
N LEU A 25 34.00 3.66 -24.22
CA LEU A 25 32.55 3.80 -24.24
C LEU A 25 31.88 2.93 -23.19
N VAL A 26 32.25 1.65 -23.09
CA VAL A 26 31.71 0.73 -22.08
C VAL A 26 32.00 1.26 -20.67
N THR A 27 33.23 1.72 -20.41
CA THR A 27 33.60 2.27 -19.09
C THR A 27 32.77 3.52 -18.77
N LEU A 28 32.61 4.43 -19.73
CA LEU A 28 31.80 5.64 -19.58
C LEU A 28 30.35 5.29 -19.20
N PHE A 29 29.69 4.39 -19.93
CA PHE A 29 28.30 4.03 -19.66
C PHE A 29 28.11 3.24 -18.37
N LEU A 30 29.09 2.44 -17.97
CA LEU A 30 29.08 1.82 -16.64
C LEU A 30 29.20 2.87 -15.53
N LEU A 31 30.02 3.90 -15.70
CA LEU A 31 30.09 5.02 -14.76
C LEU A 31 28.77 5.80 -14.72
N VAL A 32 28.13 6.05 -15.86
CA VAL A 32 26.81 6.71 -15.90
C VAL A 32 25.74 5.83 -15.24
N ALA A 33 25.76 4.51 -15.42
CA ALA A 33 24.81 3.62 -14.75
C ALA A 33 24.94 3.67 -13.22
N VAL A 34 26.17 3.73 -12.71
CA VAL A 34 26.44 3.72 -11.27
C VAL A 34 26.25 5.11 -10.66
N LEU A 35 26.88 6.15 -11.23
CA LEU A 35 26.92 7.50 -10.67
C LEU A 35 25.81 8.42 -11.19
N GLY A 36 25.18 8.08 -12.31
CA GLY A 36 24.20 8.94 -12.99
C GLY A 36 23.06 9.42 -12.09
N PRO A 37 22.42 8.54 -11.30
CA PRO A 37 21.37 8.96 -10.37
C PRO A 37 21.82 9.94 -9.28
N GLU A 38 23.09 9.88 -8.86
CA GLU A 38 23.63 10.83 -7.86
C GLU A 38 24.01 12.18 -8.48
N VAL A 39 24.30 12.18 -9.78
CA VAL A 39 24.68 13.39 -10.54
C VAL A 39 23.47 14.09 -11.17
N ALA A 40 22.31 13.42 -11.21
CA ALA A 40 21.08 13.98 -11.76
C ALA A 40 20.62 15.19 -10.96
N SER A 41 20.33 16.29 -11.68
CA SER A 41 19.94 17.58 -11.09
C SER A 41 18.51 17.59 -10.55
N HIS A 42 17.63 16.75 -11.10
CA HIS A 42 16.21 16.69 -10.74
C HIS A 42 15.74 15.26 -10.50
N ASN A 43 14.65 15.12 -9.75
CA ASN A 43 13.97 13.85 -9.58
C ASN A 43 13.26 13.48 -10.90
N PRO A 44 13.62 12.38 -11.58
CA PRO A 44 13.09 12.06 -12.91
C PRO A 44 11.64 11.53 -12.88
N TYR A 45 11.02 11.51 -11.70
CA TYR A 45 9.64 11.08 -11.49
C TYR A 45 8.71 12.27 -11.21
N MET A 46 9.25 13.45 -10.91
CA MET A 46 8.47 14.68 -10.73
C MET A 46 7.88 15.10 -12.08
N ARG A 47 6.55 15.05 -12.17
CA ARG A 47 5.80 15.52 -13.34
C ARG A 47 5.38 16.94 -13.04
N ASP A 48 5.69 17.85 -13.95
CA ASP A 48 5.28 19.24 -13.78
C ASP A 48 5.03 19.85 -15.16
N ARG A 49 3.79 19.70 -15.61
CA ARG A 49 3.36 20.05 -16.96
C ARG A 49 3.23 21.55 -17.17
N VAL A 50 3.12 22.34 -16.10
CA VAL A 50 2.89 23.78 -16.16
C VAL A 50 3.76 24.48 -15.12
N GLN A 51 4.83 25.10 -15.59
CA GLN A 51 5.86 25.69 -14.74
C GLN A 51 6.00 27.18 -14.97
N THR A 52 6.28 27.92 -13.91
CA THR A 52 6.66 29.34 -14.03
C THR A 52 8.17 29.48 -13.95
N ILE A 53 8.82 29.76 -15.08
CA ILE A 53 10.27 29.96 -15.17
C ILE A 53 10.51 31.44 -15.50
N ASP A 54 11.28 32.15 -14.68
CA ASP A 54 11.55 33.59 -14.82
C ASP A 54 10.28 34.46 -14.94
N GLY A 55 9.23 34.10 -14.18
CA GLY A 55 7.95 34.82 -14.18
C GLY A 55 7.08 34.59 -15.42
N LYS A 56 7.46 33.65 -16.30
CA LYS A 56 6.66 33.24 -17.47
C LYS A 56 6.16 31.83 -17.31
N LEU A 57 4.88 31.63 -17.64
CA LEU A 57 4.24 30.32 -17.63
C LEU A 57 4.64 29.53 -18.88
N TYR A 58 5.24 28.36 -18.68
CA TYR A 58 5.61 27.40 -19.72
C TYR A 58 4.78 26.13 -19.57
N ARG A 59 4.37 25.54 -20.70
CA ARG A 59 3.72 24.24 -20.76
C ARG A 59 4.69 23.22 -21.34
N ALA A 60 4.80 22.07 -20.70
CA ALA A 60 5.60 20.95 -21.20
C ALA A 60 5.12 20.48 -22.59
N PRO A 61 6.02 20.02 -23.48
CA PRO A 61 7.47 19.89 -23.32
C PRO A 61 8.21 21.24 -23.38
N ILE A 62 9.07 21.51 -22.40
CA ILE A 62 9.87 22.74 -22.30
C ILE A 62 11.18 22.53 -23.08
N PRO A 63 11.57 23.46 -23.98
CA PRO A 63 12.82 23.35 -24.72
C PRO A 63 14.05 23.49 -23.78
N PRO A 64 15.25 23.08 -24.22
CA PRO A 64 16.46 23.24 -23.44
C PRO A 64 16.66 24.66 -22.91
N CYS A 65 16.89 24.78 -21.60
CA CYS A 65 17.14 26.03 -20.89
C CYS A 65 18.12 25.80 -19.73
N ASP A 66 18.46 26.85 -18.98
CA ASP A 66 19.42 26.76 -17.88
C ASP A 66 18.94 25.82 -16.76
N LEU A 67 17.62 25.73 -16.54
CA LEU A 67 17.02 24.80 -15.58
C LEU A 67 16.97 23.36 -16.13
N TYR A 68 16.66 23.19 -17.42
CA TYR A 68 16.55 21.88 -18.07
C TYR A 68 17.51 21.79 -19.26
N PRO A 69 18.77 21.35 -19.07
CA PRO A 69 19.79 21.38 -20.13
C PRO A 69 19.44 20.57 -21.39
N MET A 70 18.61 19.53 -21.26
CA MET A 70 18.09 18.73 -22.37
C MET A 70 16.58 18.92 -22.62
N GLY A 71 15.97 19.92 -21.98
CA GLY A 71 14.53 20.15 -21.97
C GLY A 71 13.76 19.14 -21.11
N THR A 72 12.44 19.21 -21.18
CA THR A 72 11.52 18.27 -20.51
C THR A 72 10.73 17.43 -21.50
N ASP A 73 10.19 16.30 -21.05
CA ASP A 73 9.22 15.53 -21.85
C ASP A 73 7.81 16.12 -21.82
N ASP A 74 6.84 15.43 -22.42
CA ASP A 74 5.43 15.84 -22.45
C ASP A 74 4.73 15.84 -21.08
N GLN A 75 5.36 15.22 -20.08
CA GLN A 75 4.93 15.21 -18.68
C GLN A 75 5.68 16.24 -17.83
N GLY A 76 6.59 17.02 -18.41
CA GLY A 76 7.38 18.02 -17.69
C GLY A 76 8.57 17.47 -16.89
N ARG A 77 8.94 16.20 -17.11
CA ARG A 77 10.09 15.56 -16.45
C ARG A 77 11.39 15.97 -17.12
N ASP A 78 12.43 16.24 -16.33
CA ASP A 78 13.77 16.59 -16.85
C ASP A 78 14.39 15.45 -17.65
N MET A 79 14.62 15.70 -18.95
CA MET A 79 15.13 14.70 -19.90
C MET A 79 16.54 14.22 -19.54
N LEU A 80 17.41 15.09 -19.03
CA LEU A 80 18.78 14.71 -18.65
C LEU A 80 18.75 13.78 -17.44
N SER A 81 17.99 14.14 -16.41
CA SER A 81 17.81 13.32 -15.22
C SER A 81 17.16 11.97 -15.55
N MET A 82 16.20 11.93 -16.49
CA MET A 82 15.62 10.68 -17.00
C MET A 82 16.65 9.82 -17.75
N LEU A 83 17.54 10.39 -18.56
CA LEU A 83 18.59 9.62 -19.25
C LEU A 83 19.58 9.00 -18.27
N LEU A 84 20.01 9.75 -17.26
CA LEU A 84 20.96 9.30 -16.25
C LEU A 84 20.38 8.17 -15.38
N HIS A 85 19.13 8.32 -14.94
CA HIS A 85 18.43 7.27 -14.19
C HIS A 85 18.08 6.07 -15.07
N GLY A 86 17.63 6.33 -16.29
CA GLY A 86 17.34 5.31 -17.29
C GLY A 86 18.55 4.48 -17.67
N ALA A 87 19.75 5.06 -17.66
CA ALA A 87 20.99 4.35 -17.94
C ALA A 87 21.18 3.17 -16.97
N ARG A 88 20.98 3.41 -15.67
CA ARG A 88 21.08 2.36 -14.65
C ARG A 88 20.07 1.25 -14.92
N GLN A 89 18.81 1.60 -15.15
CA GLN A 89 17.75 0.60 -15.34
C GLN A 89 17.95 -0.22 -16.60
N THR A 90 18.21 0.43 -17.73
CA THR A 90 18.40 -0.23 -19.02
C THR A 90 19.65 -1.12 -19.01
N LEU A 91 20.78 -0.63 -18.49
CA LEU A 91 22.04 -1.38 -18.48
C LEU A 91 22.02 -2.56 -17.50
N VAL A 92 21.44 -2.40 -16.30
CA VAL A 92 21.37 -3.50 -15.35
C VAL A 92 20.41 -4.58 -15.84
N THR A 93 19.25 -4.21 -16.39
CA THR A 93 18.32 -5.18 -17.02
C THR A 93 19.01 -5.96 -18.12
N ALA A 94 19.68 -5.25 -19.03
CA ALA A 94 20.36 -5.87 -20.15
C ALA A 94 21.50 -6.79 -19.69
N PHE A 95 22.27 -6.38 -18.69
CA PHE A 95 23.37 -7.15 -18.15
C PHE A 95 22.89 -8.46 -17.51
N VAL A 96 21.85 -8.42 -16.68
CA VAL A 96 21.31 -9.63 -16.03
C VAL A 96 20.72 -10.59 -17.05
N ALA A 97 19.98 -10.08 -18.03
CA ALA A 97 19.42 -10.91 -19.10
C ALA A 97 20.53 -11.54 -19.97
N MET A 98 21.53 -10.75 -20.39
CA MET A 98 22.69 -11.23 -21.14
C MET A 98 23.46 -12.32 -20.37
N MET A 99 23.71 -12.11 -19.07
CA MET A 99 24.43 -13.09 -18.27
C MET A 99 23.64 -14.40 -18.13
N THR A 100 22.32 -14.31 -17.96
CA THR A 100 21.45 -15.49 -17.92
C THR A 100 21.46 -16.25 -19.24
N ARG A 101 21.37 -15.55 -20.39
CA ARG A 101 21.52 -16.16 -21.74
C ARG A 101 22.85 -16.89 -21.88
N LEU A 102 23.94 -16.27 -21.44
CA LEU A 102 25.27 -16.86 -21.49
C LEU A 102 25.38 -18.12 -20.64
N LEU A 103 24.88 -18.08 -19.40
CA LEU A 103 24.95 -19.22 -18.48
C LEU A 103 24.12 -20.40 -19.00
N LEU A 104 22.88 -20.13 -19.44
CA LEU A 104 22.01 -21.13 -20.03
C LEU A 104 22.63 -21.71 -21.31
N GLY A 105 23.10 -20.84 -22.21
CA GLY A 105 23.69 -21.27 -23.48
C GLY A 105 25.02 -22.00 -23.30
N LEU A 106 25.83 -21.61 -22.32
CA LEU A 106 27.04 -22.32 -21.96
C LEU A 106 26.73 -23.72 -21.43
N LEU A 107 25.78 -23.83 -20.50
CA LEU A 107 25.40 -25.11 -19.91
C LEU A 107 24.83 -26.05 -20.97
N LEU A 108 23.83 -25.61 -21.72
CA LEU A 108 23.16 -26.44 -22.72
C LEU A 108 24.09 -26.75 -23.89
N GLY A 109 24.87 -25.77 -24.36
CA GLY A 109 25.78 -25.91 -25.49
C GLY A 109 26.97 -26.83 -25.20
N THR A 110 27.51 -26.78 -23.99
CA THR A 110 28.59 -27.70 -23.58
C THR A 110 28.11 -29.13 -23.46
N LEU A 111 26.94 -29.37 -22.86
CA LEU A 111 26.38 -30.70 -22.73
C LEU A 111 25.99 -31.27 -24.11
N ALA A 112 25.26 -30.51 -24.92
CA ALA A 112 24.85 -30.91 -26.27
C ALA A 112 26.06 -31.18 -27.18
N GLY A 113 27.08 -30.30 -27.16
CA GLY A 113 28.30 -30.46 -27.94
C GLY A 113 29.22 -31.59 -27.45
N TRP A 114 29.12 -31.99 -26.19
CA TRP A 114 29.93 -33.08 -25.64
C TRP A 114 29.40 -34.46 -26.06
N TRP A 115 28.08 -34.61 -26.15
CA TRP A 115 27.37 -35.80 -26.63
C TRP A 115 26.58 -35.53 -27.92
N PRO A 116 27.27 -35.28 -29.05
CA PRO A 116 26.59 -35.02 -30.31
C PRO A 116 25.72 -36.21 -30.73
N GLY A 117 24.52 -35.91 -31.23
CA GLY A 117 23.55 -36.90 -31.72
C GLY A 117 22.76 -37.62 -30.63
N SER A 118 23.02 -37.33 -29.35
CA SER A 118 22.23 -37.83 -28.21
C SER A 118 20.79 -37.30 -28.23
N LEU A 119 19.89 -37.96 -27.49
CA LEU A 119 18.51 -37.47 -27.33
C LEU A 119 18.49 -36.06 -26.73
N PHE A 120 19.38 -35.76 -25.79
CA PHE A 120 19.52 -34.43 -25.21
C PHE A 120 19.96 -33.39 -26.25
N ASP A 121 21.00 -33.70 -27.03
CA ASP A 121 21.47 -32.82 -28.11
C ASP A 121 20.34 -32.51 -29.10
N ARG A 122 19.62 -33.54 -29.57
CA ARG A 122 18.48 -33.38 -30.49
C ARG A 122 17.33 -32.58 -29.88
N ALA A 123 17.01 -32.80 -28.60
CA ALA A 123 15.96 -32.06 -27.92
C ALA A 123 16.33 -30.57 -27.77
N VAL A 124 17.57 -30.27 -27.38
CA VAL A 124 18.06 -28.89 -27.26
C VAL A 124 18.10 -28.22 -28.62
N THR A 125 18.69 -28.84 -29.65
CA THR A 125 18.74 -28.25 -31.00
C THR A 125 17.35 -28.09 -31.60
N GLY A 126 16.46 -29.07 -31.41
CA GLY A 126 15.07 -28.99 -31.87
C GLY A 126 14.27 -27.88 -31.18
N LEU A 127 14.47 -27.68 -29.86
CA LEU A 127 13.85 -26.55 -29.15
C LEU A 127 14.36 -25.20 -29.68
N ILE A 128 15.65 -25.11 -29.98
CA ILE A 128 16.23 -23.89 -30.56
C ILE A 128 15.67 -23.63 -31.96
N GLU A 129 15.59 -24.65 -32.82
CA GLU A 129 14.99 -24.53 -34.16
C GLU A 129 13.52 -24.10 -34.09
N PHE A 130 12.76 -24.63 -33.13
CA PHE A 130 11.38 -24.22 -32.88
C PHE A 130 11.28 -22.76 -32.44
N LEU A 131 12.08 -22.34 -31.45
CA LEU A 131 12.06 -20.96 -30.96
C LEU A 131 12.55 -19.96 -32.03
N ALA A 132 13.53 -20.34 -32.86
CA ALA A 132 14.06 -19.50 -33.93
C ALA A 132 13.03 -19.23 -35.06
N ALA A 133 11.96 -20.01 -35.15
CA ALA A 133 10.87 -19.76 -36.09
C ALA A 133 10.00 -18.55 -35.68
N ILE A 134 10.03 -18.16 -34.40
CA ILE A 134 9.27 -17.02 -33.88
C ILE A 134 10.17 -15.77 -33.90
N PRO A 135 9.72 -14.63 -34.47
CA PRO A 135 10.49 -13.39 -34.40
C PRO A 135 10.83 -13.02 -32.96
N GLY A 136 12.10 -12.73 -32.67
CA GLY A 136 12.60 -12.51 -31.31
C GLY A 136 11.86 -11.42 -30.54
N LEU A 137 11.48 -10.32 -31.20
CA LEU A 137 10.66 -9.25 -30.63
C LEU A 137 9.27 -9.73 -30.19
N ILE A 138 8.59 -10.49 -31.06
CA ILE A 138 7.26 -11.03 -30.76
C ILE A 138 7.33 -12.02 -29.61
N LEU A 139 8.34 -12.89 -29.60
CA LEU A 139 8.55 -13.83 -28.51
C LEU A 139 8.83 -13.13 -27.18
N ALA A 140 9.69 -12.11 -27.19
CA ALA A 140 9.98 -11.31 -26.00
C ALA A 140 8.70 -10.66 -25.45
N MET A 141 7.91 -10.03 -26.31
CA MET A 141 6.65 -9.39 -25.93
C MET A 141 5.64 -10.40 -25.35
N LEU A 142 5.46 -11.56 -26.00
CA LEU A 142 4.60 -12.63 -25.49
C LEU A 142 5.02 -13.09 -24.10
N LEU A 143 6.32 -13.27 -23.87
CA LEU A 143 6.85 -13.69 -22.58
C LEU A 143 6.71 -12.61 -21.50
N VAL A 144 6.91 -11.33 -21.84
CA VAL A 144 6.68 -10.23 -20.89
C VAL A 144 5.22 -10.22 -20.43
N PHE A 145 4.26 -10.36 -21.35
CA PHE A 145 2.85 -10.41 -20.99
C PHE A 145 2.47 -11.70 -20.24
N ALA A 146 3.04 -12.85 -20.60
CA ALA A 146 2.77 -14.12 -19.94
C ALA A 146 3.31 -14.18 -18.49
N VAL A 147 4.50 -13.62 -18.23
CA VAL A 147 5.03 -13.49 -16.86
C VAL A 147 4.24 -12.45 -16.06
N GLY A 148 3.70 -11.44 -16.74
CA GLY A 148 2.90 -10.38 -16.17
C GLY A 148 3.68 -9.08 -16.09
N ILE A 149 3.34 -8.14 -16.97
CA ILE A 149 4.03 -6.84 -17.08
C ILE A 149 4.05 -6.04 -15.77
N ARG A 150 3.05 -6.25 -14.89
CA ARG A 150 2.97 -5.65 -13.54
C ARG A 150 4.05 -6.11 -12.57
N GLN A 151 4.77 -7.20 -12.85
CA GLN A 151 5.96 -7.60 -12.09
C GLN A 151 7.19 -6.72 -12.42
N GLY A 152 7.01 -5.73 -13.30
CA GLY A 152 8.01 -4.73 -13.64
C GLY A 152 9.25 -5.32 -14.28
N GLN A 153 10.41 -4.93 -13.75
CA GLN A 153 11.70 -5.27 -14.34
C GLN A 153 12.02 -6.76 -14.36
N ILE A 154 11.47 -7.54 -13.41
CA ILE A 154 11.68 -9.00 -13.36
C ILE A 154 11.04 -9.66 -14.59
N ALA A 155 9.86 -9.22 -15.02
CA ALA A 155 9.20 -9.77 -16.21
C ALA A 155 10.07 -9.62 -17.46
N PHE A 156 10.69 -8.44 -17.62
CA PHE A 156 11.61 -8.17 -18.72
C PHE A 156 12.89 -9.00 -18.61
N ILE A 157 13.50 -9.10 -17.43
CA ILE A 157 14.70 -9.93 -17.24
C ILE A 157 14.41 -11.38 -17.62
N VAL A 158 13.30 -11.96 -17.16
CA VAL A 158 12.91 -13.34 -17.46
C VAL A 158 12.66 -13.51 -18.96
N ALA A 159 11.82 -12.65 -19.55
CA ALA A 159 11.50 -12.72 -20.97
C ALA A 159 12.75 -12.57 -21.85
N LEU A 160 13.57 -11.56 -21.60
CA LEU A 160 14.79 -11.31 -22.34
C LEU A 160 15.81 -12.44 -22.13
N SER A 161 15.87 -13.08 -20.97
CA SER A 161 16.75 -14.23 -20.73
C SER A 161 16.35 -15.47 -21.53
N LEU A 162 15.05 -15.67 -21.73
CA LEU A 162 14.48 -16.81 -22.47
C LEU A 162 14.48 -16.60 -23.99
N VAL A 163 14.69 -15.37 -24.45
CA VAL A 163 14.96 -15.06 -25.86
C VAL A 163 16.47 -15.07 -26.08
N GLY A 164 16.96 -15.60 -27.20
CA GLY A 164 18.39 -15.50 -27.59
C GLY A 164 19.37 -16.52 -26.96
N TRP A 165 19.03 -17.22 -25.87
CA TRP A 165 19.91 -18.26 -25.29
C TRP A 165 20.26 -19.39 -26.28
N GLY A 166 19.41 -19.63 -27.27
CA GLY A 166 19.64 -20.61 -28.33
C GLY A 166 20.82 -20.28 -29.24
N GLU A 167 21.04 -19.00 -29.56
CA GLU A 167 22.18 -18.57 -30.38
C GLU A 167 23.50 -18.83 -29.65
N VAL A 168 23.57 -18.44 -28.38
CA VAL A 168 24.70 -18.75 -27.51
C VAL A 168 24.93 -20.25 -27.43
N THR A 169 23.87 -21.05 -27.26
CA THR A 169 23.95 -22.51 -27.20
C THR A 169 24.59 -23.09 -28.45
N GLN A 170 24.17 -22.65 -29.64
CA GLN A 170 24.70 -23.13 -30.91
C GLN A 170 26.17 -22.76 -31.08
N ILE A 171 26.55 -21.52 -30.75
CA ILE A 171 27.94 -21.05 -30.80
C ILE A 171 28.80 -21.91 -29.86
N VAL A 172 28.43 -22.01 -28.59
CA VAL A 172 29.17 -22.83 -27.60
C VAL A 172 29.27 -24.28 -28.05
N ARG A 173 28.16 -24.88 -28.52
CA ARG A 173 28.12 -26.25 -29.02
C ARG A 173 29.13 -26.46 -30.15
N SER A 174 29.16 -25.55 -31.13
CA SER A 174 30.10 -25.62 -32.26
C SER A 174 31.56 -25.59 -31.78
N HIS A 175 31.89 -24.72 -30.83
CA HIS A 175 33.23 -24.65 -30.26
C HIS A 175 33.59 -25.92 -29.47
N VAL A 176 32.64 -26.48 -28.72
CA VAL A 176 32.84 -27.72 -27.97
C VAL A 176 33.14 -28.89 -28.91
N LEU A 177 32.42 -29.00 -30.03
CA LEU A 177 32.66 -30.04 -31.03
C LEU A 177 34.08 -29.94 -31.63
N VAL A 178 34.54 -28.71 -31.90
CA VAL A 178 35.91 -28.46 -32.39
C VAL A 178 36.96 -28.80 -31.33
N ILE A 179 36.75 -28.38 -30.09
CA ILE A 179 37.70 -28.61 -28.98
C ILE A 179 37.79 -30.11 -28.65
N ARG A 180 36.66 -30.81 -28.59
CA ARG A 180 36.55 -32.25 -28.29
C ARG A 180 37.42 -33.11 -29.22
N ASN A 181 37.60 -32.68 -30.47
CA ASN A 181 38.37 -33.39 -31.48
C ASN A 181 39.87 -33.02 -31.51
N LYS A 182 40.37 -32.22 -30.56
CA LYS A 182 41.81 -31.87 -30.47
C LYS A 182 42.64 -32.99 -29.83
N LEU A 183 43.89 -33.15 -30.28
CA LEU A 183 44.81 -34.20 -29.80
C LEU A 183 45.05 -34.19 -28.28
N TYR A 184 45.11 -33.02 -27.64
CA TYR A 184 45.31 -32.94 -26.19
C TYR A 184 44.11 -33.44 -25.38
N ILE A 185 42.90 -33.40 -25.94
CA ILE A 185 41.71 -34.00 -25.32
C ILE A 185 41.79 -35.53 -25.40
N LEU A 186 42.23 -36.06 -26.55
CA LEU A 186 42.43 -37.50 -26.72
C LEU A 186 43.51 -38.03 -25.76
N ALA A 187 44.63 -37.30 -25.63
CA ALA A 187 45.68 -37.62 -24.67
C ALA A 187 45.18 -37.58 -23.21
N ALA A 188 44.41 -36.56 -22.82
CA ALA A 188 43.83 -36.46 -21.48
C ALA A 188 42.92 -37.65 -21.16
N ARG A 189 42.09 -38.09 -22.12
CA ARG A 189 41.25 -39.28 -21.96
C ARG A 189 42.07 -40.57 -21.89
N ALA A 190 43.13 -40.70 -22.68
CA ALA A 190 44.02 -41.86 -22.64
C ALA A 190 44.74 -42.01 -21.28
N VAL A 191 45.00 -40.90 -20.58
CA VAL A 191 45.53 -40.87 -19.22
C VAL A 191 44.47 -41.21 -18.15
N GLY A 192 43.21 -41.40 -18.54
CA GLY A 192 42.12 -41.82 -17.65
C GLY A 192 41.28 -40.68 -17.06
N LEU A 193 41.40 -39.45 -17.57
CA LEU A 193 40.55 -38.36 -17.08
C LEU A 193 39.08 -38.60 -17.50
N GLY A 194 38.17 -38.52 -16.52
CA GLY A 194 36.74 -38.65 -16.76
C GLY A 194 36.14 -37.45 -17.51
N SER A 195 34.97 -37.62 -18.14
CA SER A 195 34.32 -36.58 -18.96
C SER A 195 34.18 -35.23 -18.23
N ALA A 196 33.69 -35.24 -16.99
CA ALA A 196 33.52 -34.02 -16.19
C ALA A 196 34.85 -33.30 -15.89
N GLN A 197 35.93 -34.06 -15.68
CA GLN A 197 37.27 -33.51 -15.47
C GLN A 197 37.81 -32.90 -16.76
N VAL A 198 37.57 -33.53 -17.91
CA VAL A 198 37.99 -32.99 -19.22
C VAL A 198 37.22 -31.71 -19.56
N LEU A 199 35.90 -31.72 -19.35
CA LEU A 199 35.04 -30.55 -19.56
C LEU A 199 35.51 -29.36 -18.71
N SER A 200 35.68 -29.56 -17.40
CA SER A 200 36.06 -28.49 -16.47
C SER A 200 37.50 -28.01 -16.60
N ARG A 201 38.47 -28.90 -16.86
CA ARG A 201 39.90 -28.56 -16.91
C ARG A 201 40.42 -28.18 -18.28
N HIS A 202 39.75 -28.61 -19.36
CA HIS A 202 40.24 -28.42 -20.73
C HIS A 202 39.22 -27.74 -21.65
N VAL A 203 37.92 -28.02 -21.56
CA VAL A 203 36.94 -27.41 -22.48
C VAL A 203 36.52 -26.02 -22.02
N LEU A 204 35.96 -25.89 -20.81
CA LEU A 204 35.48 -24.62 -20.27
C LEU A 204 36.53 -23.50 -20.26
N PRO A 205 37.80 -23.74 -19.89
CA PRO A 205 38.82 -22.70 -19.96
C PRO A 205 39.04 -22.20 -21.40
N ASN A 206 39.08 -23.10 -22.38
CA ASN A 206 39.24 -22.69 -23.78
C ASN A 206 38.02 -21.90 -24.30
N LEU A 207 36.82 -22.17 -23.77
CA LEU A 207 35.61 -21.43 -24.12
C LEU A 207 35.55 -20.05 -23.46
N LEU A 208 36.16 -19.87 -22.28
CA LEU A 208 36.08 -18.62 -21.51
C LEU A 208 36.44 -17.39 -22.35
N ALA A 209 37.46 -17.52 -23.19
CA ALA A 209 37.90 -16.42 -24.03
C ALA A 209 36.81 -16.04 -25.08
N THR A 210 36.25 -17.03 -25.79
CA THR A 210 35.13 -16.80 -26.71
C THR A 210 33.90 -16.25 -25.98
N LEU A 211 33.59 -16.76 -24.78
CA LEU A 211 32.44 -16.31 -23.99
C LEU A 211 32.53 -14.85 -23.59
N LEU A 212 33.72 -14.34 -23.27
CA LEU A 212 33.90 -12.93 -22.93
C LEU A 212 33.59 -12.00 -24.11
N ALA A 213 34.01 -12.38 -25.32
CA ALA A 213 33.68 -11.62 -26.52
C ALA A 213 32.19 -11.73 -26.87
N LEU A 214 31.64 -12.94 -26.76
CA LEU A 214 30.21 -13.20 -27.00
C LEU A 214 29.33 -12.42 -26.03
N ALA A 215 29.73 -12.29 -24.76
CA ALA A 215 29.02 -11.51 -23.75
C ALA A 215 28.81 -10.06 -24.16
N ALA A 216 29.84 -9.43 -24.73
CA ALA A 216 29.77 -8.06 -25.19
C ALA A 216 28.84 -7.91 -26.41
N LEU A 217 28.86 -8.89 -27.33
CA LEU A 217 27.96 -8.89 -28.49
C LEU A 217 26.50 -9.12 -28.06
N GLU A 218 26.26 -10.07 -27.15
CA GLU A 218 24.94 -10.35 -26.57
C GLU A 218 24.38 -9.14 -25.81
N MET A 219 25.24 -8.38 -25.11
CA MET A 219 24.82 -7.14 -24.46
C MET A 219 24.22 -6.16 -25.47
N GLY A 220 24.85 -6.01 -26.64
CA GLY A 220 24.31 -5.20 -27.74
C GLY A 220 22.97 -5.74 -28.24
N GLY A 221 22.83 -7.06 -28.40
CA GLY A 221 21.59 -7.70 -28.83
C GLY A 221 20.43 -7.54 -27.82
N VAL A 222 20.70 -7.67 -26.52
CA VAL A 222 19.70 -7.45 -25.46
C VAL A 222 19.27 -5.98 -25.42
N LEU A 223 20.22 -5.05 -25.50
CA LEU A 223 19.92 -3.60 -25.53
C LEU A 223 19.08 -3.22 -26.75
N LEU A 224 19.39 -3.79 -27.92
CA LEU A 224 18.59 -3.58 -29.12
C LEU A 224 17.15 -4.07 -28.91
N LEU A 225 16.98 -5.30 -28.41
CA LEU A 225 15.66 -5.88 -28.13
C LEU A 225 14.87 -5.07 -27.08
N LEU A 226 15.53 -4.52 -26.06
CA LEU A 226 14.91 -3.58 -25.11
C LEU A 226 14.43 -2.31 -25.80
N GLY A 227 15.23 -1.73 -26.69
CA GLY A 227 14.86 -0.57 -27.49
C GLY A 227 13.68 -0.86 -28.44
N GLU A 228 13.68 -2.04 -29.07
CA GLU A 228 12.57 -2.51 -29.92
C GLU A 228 11.27 -2.66 -29.12
N LEU A 229 11.33 -3.28 -27.93
CA LEU A 229 10.18 -3.40 -27.02
C LEU A 229 9.64 -2.02 -26.63
N GLY A 230 10.52 -1.09 -26.26
CA GLY A 230 10.16 0.29 -25.97
C GLY A 230 9.49 0.98 -27.16
N PHE A 231 10.04 0.80 -28.36
CA PHE A 231 9.47 1.35 -29.59
C PHE A 231 8.05 0.83 -29.88
N VAL A 232 7.76 -0.44 -29.57
CA VAL A 232 6.41 -1.01 -29.69
C VAL A 232 5.54 -0.80 -28.44
N HIS A 233 5.94 0.12 -27.55
CA HIS A 233 5.21 0.53 -26.33
C HIS A 233 5.08 -0.56 -25.25
N VAL A 234 6.07 -1.44 -25.15
CA VAL A 234 6.17 -2.44 -24.08
C VAL A 234 7.23 -1.95 -23.08
N PHE A 235 6.77 -1.35 -21.98
CA PHE A 235 7.62 -0.64 -21.01
C PHE A 235 7.84 -1.40 -19.70
N ILE A 236 9.00 -1.16 -19.06
CA ILE A 236 9.33 -1.77 -17.77
C ILE A 236 8.42 -1.18 -16.68
N GLY A 237 7.71 -2.04 -15.94
CA GLY A 237 6.73 -1.60 -14.93
C GLY A 237 5.31 -1.45 -15.47
N GLY A 238 5.13 -1.56 -16.79
CA GLY A 238 3.89 -1.19 -17.46
C GLY A 238 3.87 0.27 -17.88
N GLY A 239 2.73 0.68 -18.43
CA GLY A 239 2.49 2.01 -18.96
C GLY A 239 1.28 1.98 -19.90
N GLY A 240 0.55 3.08 -19.95
CA GLY A 240 -0.72 3.19 -20.67
C GLY A 240 -0.65 4.09 -21.89
N ILE A 241 -1.57 3.85 -22.81
CA ILE A 241 -1.95 4.81 -23.84
C ILE A 241 -3.31 5.35 -23.41
N TYR A 242 -3.36 6.60 -22.94
CA TYR A 242 -4.63 7.28 -22.70
C TYR A 242 -5.00 8.08 -23.94
N VAL A 243 -6.22 7.91 -24.45
CA VAL A 243 -6.72 8.71 -25.57
C VAL A 243 -7.77 9.66 -25.02
N ASP A 244 -7.40 10.93 -24.91
CA ASP A 244 -8.28 12.02 -24.48
C ASP A 244 -8.79 12.78 -25.71
N GLU A 245 -10.10 13.07 -25.80
CA GLU A 245 -10.69 13.81 -26.93
C GLU A 245 -10.27 15.30 -26.97
N ALA A 246 -9.86 15.89 -25.84
CA ALA A 246 -9.45 17.28 -25.70
C ALA A 246 -7.92 17.47 -25.67
N VAL A 247 -7.15 16.48 -25.19
CA VAL A 247 -5.69 16.56 -24.97
C VAL A 247 -4.89 15.64 -25.90
N GLY A 248 -5.54 14.69 -26.57
CA GLY A 248 -4.91 13.73 -27.49
C GLY A 248 -4.40 12.47 -26.80
N THR A 249 -3.58 11.69 -27.51
CA THR A 249 -3.01 10.44 -26.99
C THR A 249 -1.80 10.69 -26.09
N ILE A 250 -1.91 10.34 -24.81
CA ILE A 250 -0.85 10.48 -23.79
C ILE A 250 -0.24 9.10 -23.52
N HIS A 251 1.09 9.03 -23.56
CA HIS A 251 1.85 7.84 -23.21
C HIS A 251 2.60 8.09 -21.91
N PHE A 252 2.37 7.28 -20.88
CA PHE A 252 3.09 7.43 -19.61
C PHE A 252 3.79 6.14 -19.21
N PHE A 253 4.93 6.31 -18.53
CA PHE A 253 5.75 5.24 -17.98
C PHE A 253 6.26 5.68 -16.61
N ASP A 254 6.30 4.74 -15.66
CA ASP A 254 6.67 5.03 -14.28
C ASP A 254 8.15 4.88 -14.00
N VAL A 255 8.83 4.00 -14.75
CA VAL A 255 10.25 3.71 -14.57
C VAL A 255 11.04 4.45 -15.65
N PRO A 256 11.94 5.38 -15.31
CA PRO A 256 12.88 5.94 -16.26
C PRO A 256 13.70 4.80 -16.87
N ASP A 257 13.46 4.52 -18.14
CA ASP A 257 14.22 3.59 -18.95
C ASP A 257 14.30 4.12 -20.38
N TRP A 258 15.43 3.89 -21.05
CA TRP A 258 15.65 4.47 -22.38
C TRP A 258 14.64 4.00 -23.43
N GLY A 259 14.11 2.77 -23.29
CA GLY A 259 13.12 2.20 -24.20
C GLY A 259 11.80 2.95 -24.10
N ALA A 260 11.33 3.21 -22.88
CA ALA A 260 10.13 4.01 -22.65
C ALA A 260 10.28 5.45 -23.12
N MET A 261 11.44 6.07 -22.87
CA MET A 261 11.74 7.41 -23.38
C MET A 261 11.68 7.45 -24.91
N LEU A 262 12.22 6.45 -25.61
CA LEU A 262 12.18 6.38 -27.06
C LEU A 262 10.76 6.13 -27.60
N GLY A 263 10.04 5.20 -27.00
CA GLY A 263 8.68 4.82 -27.40
C GLY A 263 7.65 5.94 -27.23
N THR A 264 7.82 6.80 -26.24
CA THR A 264 6.92 7.95 -26.01
C THR A 264 7.27 9.17 -26.86
N SER A 265 8.54 9.34 -27.22
CA SER A 265 9.01 10.56 -27.87
C SER A 265 9.15 10.50 -29.40
N TRP A 266 9.12 9.31 -30.03
CA TRP A 266 9.41 9.17 -31.47
C TRP A 266 8.49 10.00 -32.39
N ARG A 267 7.24 10.24 -31.98
CA ARG A 267 6.27 11.05 -32.73
C ARG A 267 6.68 12.53 -32.81
N TYR A 268 7.44 13.00 -31.82
CA TYR A 268 7.95 14.37 -31.76
C TYR A 268 9.21 14.59 -32.61
N PHE A 269 9.70 13.58 -33.34
CA PHE A 269 10.94 13.70 -34.11
C PHE A 269 10.97 14.90 -35.08
N ARG A 270 9.82 15.28 -35.65
CA ARG A 270 9.72 16.43 -36.57
C ARG A 270 9.63 17.78 -35.86
N SER A 271 9.00 17.83 -34.69
CA SER A 271 8.73 19.09 -33.97
C SER A 271 9.77 19.40 -32.91
N LEU A 272 10.14 18.40 -32.10
CA LEU A 272 11.05 18.50 -30.96
C LEU A 272 12.10 17.37 -31.06
N PRO A 273 13.05 17.46 -32.00
CA PRO A 273 13.93 16.34 -32.35
C PRO A 273 14.82 15.87 -31.19
N TRP A 274 15.14 16.74 -30.22
CA TRP A 274 15.97 16.37 -29.08
C TRP A 274 15.32 15.31 -28.18
N LEU A 275 13.98 15.25 -28.11
CA LEU A 275 13.26 14.31 -27.25
C LEU A 275 13.55 12.84 -27.63
N PRO A 276 13.33 12.39 -28.89
CA PRO A 276 13.68 11.01 -29.28
C PRO A 276 15.17 10.81 -29.57
N LEU A 277 15.90 11.85 -29.98
CA LEU A 277 17.32 11.70 -30.30
C LEU A 277 18.16 11.36 -29.07
N ALA A 278 17.83 11.89 -27.90
CA ALA A 278 18.62 11.67 -26.71
C ALA A 278 18.64 10.19 -26.24
N PRO A 279 17.50 9.51 -26.02
CA PRO A 279 17.49 8.07 -25.69
C PRO A 279 17.96 7.20 -26.87
N ALA A 280 17.68 7.59 -28.12
CA ALA A 280 18.16 6.86 -29.29
C ALA A 280 19.70 6.87 -29.40
N LEU A 281 20.33 8.03 -29.17
CA LEU A 281 21.78 8.15 -29.15
C LEU A 281 22.40 7.40 -27.97
N ALA A 282 21.75 7.41 -26.81
CA ALA A 282 22.19 6.63 -25.66
C ALA A 282 22.24 5.13 -25.99
N PHE A 283 21.18 4.56 -26.57
CA PHE A 283 21.19 3.18 -27.07
C PHE A 283 22.27 2.97 -28.14
N PHE A 284 22.31 3.82 -29.15
CA PHE A 284 23.23 3.67 -30.29
C PHE A 284 24.69 3.63 -29.84
N VAL A 285 25.14 4.62 -29.06
CA VAL A 285 26.54 4.71 -28.62
C VAL A 285 26.88 3.57 -27.65
N THR A 286 25.94 3.18 -26.80
CA THR A 286 26.12 2.04 -25.88
C THR A 286 26.29 0.72 -26.63
N ILE A 287 25.37 0.41 -27.57
CA ILE A 287 25.43 -0.81 -28.39
C ILE A 287 26.71 -0.82 -29.23
N LEU A 288 27.07 0.31 -29.83
CA LEU A 288 28.31 0.45 -30.59
C LEU A 288 29.54 0.20 -29.71
N GLY A 289 29.54 0.74 -28.49
CA GLY A 289 30.60 0.54 -27.51
C GLY A 289 30.80 -0.93 -27.16
N PHE A 290 29.72 -1.64 -26.83
CA PHE A 290 29.77 -3.08 -26.54
C PHE A 290 30.18 -3.91 -27.76
N ASN A 291 29.70 -3.59 -28.95
CA ASN A 291 30.09 -4.29 -30.18
C ASN A 291 31.59 -4.10 -30.50
N PHE A 292 32.08 -2.87 -30.44
CA PHE A 292 33.50 -2.58 -30.66
C PHE A 292 34.40 -3.23 -29.60
N PHE A 293 33.95 -3.23 -28.34
CA PHE A 293 34.64 -3.93 -27.25
C PHE A 293 34.69 -5.44 -27.52
N GLY A 294 33.55 -6.05 -27.88
CA GLY A 294 33.44 -7.48 -28.19
C GLY A 294 34.34 -7.90 -29.36
N TYR A 295 34.28 -7.19 -30.49
CA TYR A 295 35.14 -7.46 -31.64
C TYR A 295 36.63 -7.27 -31.33
N GLY A 296 36.97 -6.21 -30.59
CA GLY A 296 38.33 -5.95 -30.15
C GLY A 296 38.85 -7.07 -29.23
N LEU A 297 38.01 -7.53 -28.31
CA LEU A 297 38.32 -8.61 -27.38
C LEU A 297 38.49 -9.95 -28.11
N GLN A 298 37.61 -10.26 -29.06
CA GLN A 298 37.72 -11.46 -29.90
C GLN A 298 39.06 -11.49 -30.66
N ARG A 299 39.41 -10.40 -31.34
CA ARG A 299 40.69 -10.29 -32.08
C ARG A 299 41.89 -10.40 -31.15
N PHE A 300 41.80 -9.80 -29.97
CA PHE A 300 42.87 -9.89 -28.97
C PHE A 300 43.10 -11.34 -28.53
N ILE A 301 42.02 -12.08 -28.30
CA ILE A 301 42.04 -13.48 -27.87
C ILE A 301 42.56 -14.40 -28.98
N GLU A 302 42.11 -14.21 -30.23
CA GLU A 302 42.56 -14.99 -31.38
C GLU A 302 44.05 -14.79 -31.66
N LYS A 303 44.55 -13.55 -31.54
CA LYS A 303 45.96 -13.20 -31.83
C LYS A 303 46.89 -13.46 -30.64
N GLY A 304 46.42 -13.28 -29.42
CA GLY A 304 47.18 -13.51 -28.20
C GLY A 304 46.71 -14.79 -27.56
N ARG A 305 47.37 -15.93 -27.82
CA ARG A 305 47.07 -17.27 -27.23
C ARG A 305 46.87 -17.19 -25.71
N PHE A 306 45.67 -16.85 -25.28
CA PHE A 306 45.24 -16.76 -23.90
C PHE A 306 44.89 -18.18 -23.50
N HIS A 307 45.71 -18.78 -22.64
CA HIS A 307 45.43 -20.11 -22.07
C HIS A 307 45.01 -19.89 -20.61
N PRO A 308 43.73 -19.59 -20.36
CA PRO A 308 43.21 -19.54 -19.01
C PRO A 308 43.38 -20.94 -18.38
N SER A 309 43.94 -21.00 -17.16
CA SER A 309 44.02 -22.24 -16.40
C SER A 309 42.64 -22.61 -15.83
N GLY A 310 42.40 -23.87 -15.46
CA GLY A 310 41.13 -24.28 -14.85
C GLY A 310 40.71 -23.44 -13.64
N TRP A 311 41.67 -22.91 -12.87
CA TRP A 311 41.42 -22.01 -11.74
C TRP A 311 40.91 -20.62 -12.14
N SER A 312 41.26 -20.15 -13.33
CA SER A 312 40.76 -18.86 -13.84
C SER A 312 39.28 -18.92 -14.25
N VAL A 313 38.75 -20.11 -14.58
CA VAL A 313 37.31 -20.31 -14.84
C VAL A 313 36.51 -20.20 -13.55
N LEU A 314 36.95 -20.85 -12.47
CA LEU A 314 36.27 -20.75 -11.17
C LEU A 314 36.24 -19.30 -10.67
N ARG A 315 37.37 -18.58 -10.80
CA ARG A 315 37.44 -17.15 -10.45
C ARG A 315 36.53 -16.29 -11.32
N PHE A 316 36.43 -16.58 -12.63
CA PHE A 316 35.50 -15.87 -13.51
C PHE A 316 34.05 -16.05 -13.05
N PHE A 317 33.60 -17.28 -12.78
CA PHE A 317 32.25 -17.51 -12.28
C PHE A 317 32.01 -16.87 -10.92
N ALA A 318 32.98 -16.89 -10.00
CA ALA A 318 32.86 -16.21 -8.72
C ALA A 318 32.70 -14.68 -8.90
N VAL A 319 33.48 -14.08 -9.81
CA VAL A 319 33.34 -12.65 -10.16
C VAL A 319 31.98 -12.38 -10.80
N VAL A 320 31.50 -13.24 -11.70
CA VAL A 320 30.16 -13.12 -12.29
C VAL A 320 29.07 -13.18 -11.22
N VAL A 321 29.13 -14.13 -10.28
CA VAL A 321 28.18 -14.22 -9.16
C VAL A 321 28.21 -12.96 -8.30
N LEU A 322 29.40 -12.43 -8.02
CA LEU A 322 29.54 -11.18 -7.27
C LEU A 322 28.96 -9.98 -8.03
N ILE A 323 29.18 -9.88 -9.34
CA ILE A 323 28.59 -8.82 -10.17
C ILE A 323 27.07 -8.98 -10.26
N LEU A 324 26.55 -10.21 -10.37
CA LEU A 324 25.11 -10.47 -10.34
C LEU A 324 24.48 -10.12 -8.99
N PHE A 325 25.19 -10.37 -7.89
CA PHE A 325 24.75 -9.95 -6.56
C PHE A 325 24.76 -8.42 -6.43
N GLY A 326 25.80 -7.74 -6.91
CA GLY A 326 25.86 -6.28 -6.99
C GLY A 326 24.76 -5.69 -7.87
N ALA A 327 24.49 -6.31 -9.03
CA ALA A 327 23.38 -5.94 -9.90
C ALA A 327 22.05 -6.11 -9.19
N ARG A 328 21.81 -7.24 -8.50
CA ARG A 328 20.60 -7.44 -7.68
C ARG A 328 20.47 -6.40 -6.57
N ALA A 329 21.55 -6.06 -5.88
CA ALA A 329 21.54 -5.04 -4.83
C ALA A 329 21.20 -3.66 -5.40
N LEU A 330 21.78 -3.30 -6.56
CA LEU A 330 21.43 -2.09 -7.30
C LEU A 330 19.94 -2.10 -7.71
N LEU A 331 19.43 -3.21 -8.24
CA LEU A 331 18.02 -3.35 -8.60
C LEU A 331 17.09 -3.18 -7.39
N ALA A 332 17.43 -3.79 -6.26
CA ALA A 332 16.65 -3.67 -5.03
C ALA A 332 16.60 -2.22 -4.51
N SER A 333 17.73 -1.50 -4.58
CA SER A 333 17.83 -0.09 -4.18
C SER A 333 17.03 0.87 -5.07
N THR A 334 16.66 0.45 -6.28
CA THR A 334 15.97 1.31 -7.26
C THR A 334 14.48 1.02 -7.42
N SER A 335 13.92 0.06 -6.67
CA SER A 335 12.49 -0.22 -6.71
C SER A 335 11.68 0.96 -6.20
N THR A 336 10.53 1.25 -6.81
CA THR A 336 9.61 2.32 -6.38
C THR A 336 9.28 2.20 -4.88
N GLU A 337 9.12 0.98 -4.37
CA GLU A 337 8.89 0.73 -2.95
C GLU A 337 10.10 1.05 -2.05
N ALA A 338 11.33 0.80 -2.50
CA ALA A 338 12.52 1.21 -1.72
C ALA A 338 12.59 2.74 -1.61
N ARG A 339 12.24 3.46 -2.68
CA ARG A 339 12.18 4.93 -2.66
C ARG A 339 11.07 5.45 -1.75
N PHE A 340 9.86 4.87 -1.78
CA PHE A 340 8.81 5.22 -0.83
C PHE A 340 9.24 4.96 0.62
N THR A 341 10.08 3.95 0.86
CA THR A 341 10.63 3.71 2.20
C THR A 341 11.48 4.89 2.66
N ASP A 342 12.37 5.39 1.79
CA ASP A 342 13.23 6.53 2.11
C ASP A 342 12.45 7.85 2.24
N LEU A 343 11.41 8.04 1.42
CA LEU A 343 10.51 9.19 1.51
C LEU A 343 9.68 9.18 2.79
N ALA A 344 9.07 8.04 3.12
CA ALA A 344 8.26 7.90 4.33
C ALA A 344 9.06 8.06 5.62
N ARG A 345 10.38 7.78 5.62
CA ARG A 345 11.26 8.08 6.78
C ARG A 345 11.32 9.56 7.14
N GLN A 346 10.96 10.46 6.23
CA GLN A 346 10.93 11.91 6.46
C GLN A 346 9.66 12.38 7.19
N PHE A 347 8.75 11.48 7.55
CA PHE A 347 7.59 11.79 8.40
C PHE A 347 8.02 12.52 9.69
N ASP A 348 7.49 13.72 9.90
CA ASP A 348 7.86 14.59 11.01
C ASP A 348 6.95 14.35 12.22
N VAL A 349 7.43 13.54 13.17
CA VAL A 349 6.72 13.21 14.40
C VAL A 349 6.39 14.45 15.22
N GLN A 350 7.23 15.50 15.17
CA GLN A 350 7.00 16.70 15.98
C GLN A 350 5.81 17.52 15.44
N ARG A 351 5.64 17.59 14.12
CA ARG A 351 4.47 18.26 13.53
C ARG A 351 3.18 17.54 13.89
N ALA A 352 3.16 16.20 13.76
CA ALA A 352 2.03 15.39 14.19
C ALA A 352 1.75 15.59 15.69
N TRP A 353 2.77 15.58 16.54
CA TRP A 353 2.63 15.82 17.98
C TRP A 353 2.02 17.20 18.29
N ASN A 354 2.41 18.24 17.54
CA ASN A 354 1.84 19.58 17.70
C ASN A 354 0.36 19.64 17.31
N ASP A 355 -0.06 18.85 16.30
CA ASP A 355 -1.48 18.75 15.94
C ASP A 355 -2.30 18.12 17.07
N ILE A 356 -1.81 17.03 17.68
CA ILE A 356 -2.47 16.41 18.84
C ILE A 356 -2.50 17.39 20.01
N SER A 357 -1.40 18.10 20.27
CA SER A 357 -1.33 19.10 21.33
C SER A 357 -2.32 20.25 21.13
N TYR A 358 -2.62 20.63 19.88
CA TYR A 358 -3.67 21.60 19.61
C TYR A 358 -5.05 21.00 19.86
N LEU A 359 -5.31 19.81 19.32
CA LEU A 359 -6.62 19.15 19.40
C LEU A 359 -7.01 18.82 20.86
N THR A 360 -6.05 18.57 21.74
CA THR A 360 -6.25 18.20 23.16
C THR A 360 -6.31 19.40 24.10
N GLN A 361 -6.35 20.63 23.57
CA GLN A 361 -6.46 21.84 24.38
C GLN A 361 -7.74 21.84 25.23
N PRO A 362 -7.68 22.21 26.53
CA PRO A 362 -8.86 22.28 27.39
C PRO A 362 -9.96 23.19 26.84
N GLU A 363 -9.60 24.25 26.10
CA GLU A 363 -10.52 25.20 25.46
C GLU A 363 -11.39 24.56 24.37
N LEU A 364 -10.99 23.40 23.86
CA LEU A 364 -11.77 22.62 22.91
C LEU A 364 -12.74 21.67 23.59
N GLU A 365 -12.74 21.58 24.92
CA GLU A 365 -13.78 20.88 25.71
C GLU A 365 -14.01 19.42 25.26
N GLY A 366 -12.97 18.70 24.83
CA GLY A 366 -13.10 17.31 24.34
C GLY A 366 -13.65 17.18 22.91
N ARG A 367 -13.82 18.32 22.22
CA ARG A 367 -14.22 18.42 20.81
C ARG A 367 -15.60 17.78 20.50
N PRO A 368 -16.67 18.11 21.25
CA PRO A 368 -17.99 17.53 20.99
C PRO A 368 -18.54 17.91 19.62
N THR A 369 -19.31 17.01 19.03
CA THR A 369 -20.14 17.29 17.85
C THR A 369 -21.01 18.52 18.10
N GLY A 370 -21.09 19.39 17.09
CA GLY A 370 -21.88 20.61 17.14
C GLY A 370 -21.07 21.90 17.31
N PRO A 371 -21.74 23.02 17.66
CA PRO A 371 -21.08 24.30 17.84
C PRO A 371 -20.20 24.27 19.10
N GLY A 372 -18.95 24.73 18.99
CA GLY A 372 -17.99 24.76 20.10
C GLY A 372 -16.64 24.16 19.72
N GLY A 373 -16.13 23.27 20.57
CA GLY A 373 -14.83 22.61 20.41
C GLY A 373 -14.69 21.85 19.10
N GLY A 374 -15.65 20.99 18.75
CA GLY A 374 -15.62 20.24 17.49
C GLY A 374 -15.56 21.15 16.27
N PHE A 375 -16.39 22.21 16.24
CA PHE A 375 -16.35 23.19 15.14
C PHE A 375 -15.01 23.95 15.05
N GLN A 376 -14.39 24.29 16.19
CA GLN A 376 -13.06 24.90 16.22
C GLN A 376 -11.96 23.95 15.72
N SER A 377 -12.03 22.67 16.10
CA SER A 377 -11.14 21.63 15.58
C SER A 377 -11.30 21.44 14.07
N ALA A 378 -12.54 21.45 13.56
CA ALA A 378 -12.81 21.39 12.13
C ALA A 378 -12.15 22.57 11.39
N GLY A 379 -12.23 23.79 11.94
CA GLY A 379 -11.55 24.98 11.44
C GLY A 379 -10.02 24.84 11.41
N TYR A 380 -9.44 24.30 12.47
CA TYR A 380 -8.00 24.01 12.53
C TYR A 380 -7.58 23.00 11.46
N ILE A 381 -8.29 21.89 11.32
CA ILE A 381 -7.99 20.84 10.35
C ILE A 381 -8.11 21.38 8.92
N ALA A 382 -9.15 22.17 8.63
CA ALA A 382 -9.33 22.81 7.32
C ALA A 382 -8.15 23.73 6.98
N TYR A 383 -7.68 24.53 7.95
CA TYR A 383 -6.48 25.34 7.79
C TYR A 383 -5.25 24.47 7.51
N GLN A 384 -5.08 23.34 8.21
CA GLN A 384 -3.96 22.43 7.97
C GLN A 384 -4.04 21.73 6.60
N PHE A 385 -5.23 21.41 6.10
CA PHE A 385 -5.43 20.90 4.73
C PHE A 385 -5.04 21.94 3.68
N GLU A 386 -5.42 23.20 3.87
CA GLU A 386 -4.99 24.31 3.00
C GLU A 386 -3.47 24.44 3.01
N GLN A 387 -2.84 24.43 4.19
CA GLN A 387 -1.38 24.47 4.29
C GLN A 387 -0.76 23.28 3.57
N ALA A 388 -1.28 22.06 3.77
CA ALA A 388 -0.83 20.86 3.08
C ALA A 388 -1.11 20.85 1.57
N GLY A 389 -1.72 21.89 1.00
CA GLY A 389 -1.92 22.03 -0.44
C GLY A 389 -2.99 21.12 -1.02
N LEU A 390 -3.92 20.64 -0.18
CA LEU A 390 -5.05 19.82 -0.65
C LEU A 390 -6.00 20.67 -1.47
N THR A 391 -6.61 20.07 -2.48
CA THR A 391 -7.67 20.72 -3.26
C THR A 391 -8.94 20.77 -2.40
N PRO A 392 -9.61 21.94 -2.29
CA PRO A 392 -10.89 22.07 -1.60
C PRO A 392 -12.02 21.40 -2.40
N LEU A 393 -13.18 21.29 -1.77
CA LEU A 393 -14.41 20.81 -2.39
C LEU A 393 -14.89 21.75 -3.51
N PRO A 394 -15.84 21.32 -4.38
CA PRO A 394 -16.30 22.12 -5.52
C PRO A 394 -16.88 23.49 -5.19
N ASP A 395 -17.34 23.69 -3.95
CA ASP A 395 -17.84 24.99 -3.45
C ASP A 395 -16.72 25.93 -2.99
N GLY A 396 -15.45 25.48 -3.07
CA GLY A 396 -14.26 26.22 -2.65
C GLY A 396 -13.93 26.11 -1.16
N THR A 397 -14.65 25.29 -0.40
CA THR A 397 -14.42 25.09 1.04
C THR A 397 -13.86 23.69 1.33
N TYR A 398 -13.41 23.45 2.55
CA TYR A 398 -13.08 22.09 3.01
C TYR A 398 -14.22 21.46 3.83
N PHE A 399 -15.38 22.10 3.93
CA PHE A 399 -16.45 21.67 4.84
C PHE A 399 -17.57 20.97 4.08
N GLN A 400 -17.97 19.80 4.56
CA GLN A 400 -19.24 19.17 4.22
C GLN A 400 -20.19 19.33 5.42
N PRO A 401 -21.02 20.38 5.46
CA PRO A 401 -21.93 20.61 6.58
C PRO A 401 -23.11 19.65 6.54
N TYR A 402 -23.57 19.25 7.73
CA TYR A 402 -24.77 18.45 7.90
C TYR A 402 -25.40 18.71 9.28
N THR A 403 -26.63 18.22 9.46
CA THR A 403 -27.31 18.23 10.77
C THR A 403 -26.98 16.93 11.48
N ALA A 404 -26.31 17.02 12.62
CA ALA A 404 -26.07 15.88 13.50
C ALA A 404 -27.12 15.86 14.62
N VAL A 405 -27.34 14.68 15.21
CA VAL A 405 -28.18 14.51 16.39
C VAL A 405 -27.29 14.16 17.57
N ARG A 406 -27.20 15.08 18.52
CA ARG A 406 -26.34 14.94 19.70
C ARG A 406 -27.16 14.50 20.90
N GLY A 407 -26.74 13.40 21.53
CA GLY A 407 -27.30 12.94 22.80
C GLY A 407 -26.69 13.68 23.99
N ARG A 408 -27.50 13.89 25.02
CA ARG A 408 -27.09 14.44 26.32
C ARG A 408 -27.68 13.58 27.42
N VAL A 409 -26.83 13.16 28.36
CA VAL A 409 -27.27 12.51 29.59
C VAL A 409 -27.95 13.55 30.48
N THR A 410 -29.18 13.25 30.88
CA THR A 410 -29.98 14.08 31.78
C THR A 410 -30.19 13.44 33.15
N ALA A 411 -30.04 12.11 33.25
CA ALA A 411 -29.94 11.37 34.50
C ALA A 411 -29.19 10.05 34.27
N GLU A 412 -28.24 9.71 35.15
CA GLU A 412 -27.52 8.44 35.10
C GLU A 412 -28.47 7.24 35.36
N PRO A 413 -28.17 6.06 34.79
CA PRO A 413 -28.96 4.87 34.99
C PRO A 413 -28.84 4.34 36.42
N VAL A 414 -29.96 4.33 37.16
CA VAL A 414 -30.09 3.77 38.51
C VAL A 414 -31.19 2.73 38.54
N LEU A 415 -30.91 1.56 39.12
CA LEU A 415 -31.87 0.48 39.33
C LEU A 415 -32.10 0.27 40.83
N GLU A 416 -33.36 0.22 41.24
CA GLU A 416 -33.79 -0.01 42.62
C GLU A 416 -34.89 -1.07 42.67
N ILE A 417 -34.84 -1.97 43.65
CA ILE A 417 -35.95 -2.88 43.99
C ILE A 417 -36.78 -2.20 45.06
N LEU A 418 -38.10 -2.15 44.87
CA LEU A 418 -39.02 -1.49 45.80
C LEU A 418 -39.66 -2.48 46.76
N GLY A 419 -39.79 -2.05 48.02
CA GLY A 419 -40.55 -2.76 49.04
C GLY A 419 -42.07 -2.67 48.83
N PRO A 420 -42.87 -3.41 49.63
CA PRO A 420 -44.34 -3.34 49.57
C PRO A 420 -44.94 -1.96 49.89
N ASP A 421 -44.16 -1.11 50.57
CA ASP A 421 -44.46 0.27 50.92
C ASP A 421 -44.09 1.29 49.82
N GLY A 422 -43.41 0.83 48.75
CA GLY A 422 -42.96 1.68 47.64
C GLY A 422 -41.61 2.35 47.88
N GLU A 423 -40.96 2.10 49.01
CA GLU A 423 -39.63 2.63 49.31
C GLU A 423 -38.52 1.70 48.76
N PRO A 424 -37.34 2.23 48.38
CA PRO A 424 -36.22 1.42 47.91
C PRO A 424 -35.78 0.40 48.96
N HIS A 425 -35.93 -0.89 48.65
CA HIS A 425 -35.47 -2.01 49.46
C HIS A 425 -33.99 -2.32 49.19
N MET A 426 -33.57 -2.23 47.93
CA MET A 426 -32.20 -2.46 47.48
C MET A 426 -31.90 -1.54 46.31
N ARG A 427 -30.73 -0.90 46.34
CA ARG A 427 -30.23 -0.03 45.27
C ARG A 427 -28.98 -0.64 44.66
N PHE A 428 -28.90 -0.60 43.34
CA PHE A 428 -27.73 -1.05 42.59
C PHE A 428 -26.81 0.15 42.36
N ASP A 429 -25.82 0.31 43.23
CA ASP A 429 -24.75 1.32 43.08
C ASP A 429 -23.71 0.84 42.05
N GLY A 430 -24.10 0.86 40.78
CA GLY A 430 -23.36 0.29 39.65
C GLY A 430 -23.95 -1.04 39.16
N GLY A 431 -23.46 -1.52 38.01
CA GLY A 431 -23.96 -2.74 37.39
C GLY A 431 -25.04 -2.53 36.33
N VAL A 432 -25.50 -1.29 36.13
CA VAL A 432 -26.40 -0.88 35.04
C VAL A 432 -25.78 0.31 34.32
N SER A 433 -25.81 0.29 32.99
CA SER A 433 -25.27 1.39 32.18
C SER A 433 -26.07 1.69 30.91
N PHE A 434 -25.79 2.82 30.28
CA PHE A 434 -26.28 3.06 28.92
C PHE A 434 -25.68 2.05 27.96
N ASP A 435 -26.46 1.66 26.96
CA ASP A 435 -25.95 0.91 25.83
C ASP A 435 -25.30 1.89 24.84
N PRO A 436 -23.97 1.82 24.62
CA PRO A 436 -23.26 2.78 23.76
C PRO A 436 -23.72 2.71 22.30
N LEU A 437 -24.50 1.70 21.91
CA LEU A 437 -24.92 1.47 20.53
C LEU A 437 -26.44 1.61 20.31
N GLN A 438 -27.22 1.90 21.35
CA GLN A 438 -28.69 2.01 21.26
C GLN A 438 -29.20 3.32 21.86
N PRO A 439 -29.49 4.32 21.03
CA PRO A 439 -30.12 5.55 21.51
C PRO A 439 -31.55 5.32 21.97
N PHE A 440 -32.01 6.11 22.95
CA PHE A 440 -33.41 6.28 23.35
C PHE A 440 -33.63 7.68 23.93
N GLU A 441 -34.82 8.25 23.82
CA GLU A 441 -35.14 9.58 24.31
C GLU A 441 -36.27 9.51 25.34
N THR A 442 -35.91 9.68 26.61
CA THR A 442 -36.85 9.65 27.73
C THR A 442 -36.20 10.26 28.96
N GLU A 443 -37.00 10.81 29.86
CA GLU A 443 -36.54 11.38 31.12
C GLU A 443 -37.39 10.89 32.30
N GLY A 444 -36.73 10.73 33.45
CA GLY A 444 -37.33 10.42 34.73
C GLY A 444 -37.31 8.94 35.09
N SER A 445 -38.01 8.60 36.18
CA SER A 445 -38.10 7.24 36.69
C SER A 445 -39.30 6.47 36.13
N ARG A 446 -39.15 5.15 36.05
CA ARG A 446 -40.18 4.19 35.65
C ARG A 446 -40.25 3.08 36.69
N GLU A 447 -41.44 2.89 37.25
CA GLU A 447 -41.70 1.91 38.30
C GLU A 447 -42.69 0.87 37.78
N GLU A 448 -42.20 -0.34 37.52
CA GLU A 448 -43.01 -1.46 37.00
C GLU A 448 -42.55 -2.78 37.61
N GLU A 449 -43.25 -3.87 37.31
CA GLU A 449 -42.82 -5.21 37.69
C GLU A 449 -41.73 -5.74 36.74
N LEU A 450 -40.77 -6.50 37.29
CA LEU A 450 -39.70 -7.16 36.54
C LEU A 450 -40.21 -8.43 35.83
N LEU A 451 -40.01 -8.49 34.51
CA LEU A 451 -40.27 -9.61 33.63
C LEU A 451 -38.95 -10.16 33.07
N VAL A 452 -38.72 -11.47 33.19
CA VAL A 452 -37.53 -12.13 32.63
C VAL A 452 -37.89 -12.83 31.33
N MET A 453 -37.15 -12.54 30.26
CA MET A 453 -37.42 -13.11 28.93
C MET A 453 -36.16 -13.73 28.28
N GLY A 454 -36.38 -14.87 27.61
CA GLY A 454 -35.32 -15.65 26.97
C GLY A 454 -34.93 -15.17 25.55
N ASN A 455 -35.93 -14.83 24.73
CA ASN A 455 -35.75 -14.24 23.39
C ASN A 455 -36.82 -13.15 23.20
N THR A 456 -36.52 -12.21 22.33
CA THR A 456 -37.24 -10.96 22.17
C THR A 456 -38.48 -11.09 21.29
N ARG A 457 -38.53 -11.98 20.27
CA ARG A 457 -39.62 -12.07 19.22
C ARG A 457 -41.06 -12.18 19.69
N ASP A 458 -41.30 -12.48 20.96
CA ASP A 458 -42.64 -12.65 21.52
C ASP A 458 -43.14 -11.43 22.34
N ALA A 459 -42.33 -10.38 22.53
CA ALA A 459 -42.69 -9.20 23.31
C ALA A 459 -43.62 -8.24 22.53
N VAL A 460 -44.93 -8.45 22.64
CA VAL A 460 -45.93 -7.52 22.09
C VAL A 460 -46.68 -6.84 23.24
N ALA A 461 -46.57 -5.50 23.31
CA ALA A 461 -47.40 -4.59 24.11
C ALA A 461 -47.40 -4.80 25.65
N ILE A 462 -46.22 -4.91 26.28
CA ILE A 462 -46.10 -5.09 27.73
C ILE A 462 -45.51 -3.83 28.40
N ARG A 463 -46.17 -3.33 29.45
CA ARG A 463 -45.69 -2.23 30.33
C ARG A 463 -45.00 -2.85 31.55
N LYS A 464 -43.69 -3.14 31.45
CA LYS A 464 -42.87 -3.80 32.47
C LYS A 464 -41.40 -3.35 32.36
N VAL A 465 -40.59 -3.67 33.37
CA VAL A 465 -39.12 -3.71 33.23
C VAL A 465 -38.72 -5.11 32.77
N ILE A 466 -38.00 -5.21 31.66
CA ILE A 466 -37.71 -6.48 30.97
C ILE A 466 -36.22 -6.79 31.10
N LEU A 467 -35.88 -7.88 31.78
CA LEU A 467 -34.53 -8.45 31.78
C LEU A 467 -34.40 -9.45 30.63
N LEU A 468 -33.55 -9.13 29.66
CA LEU A 468 -33.26 -9.98 28.50
C LEU A 468 -32.03 -10.84 28.74
N LEU A 469 -32.21 -12.14 28.63
CA LEU A 469 -31.13 -13.12 28.82
C LEU A 469 -30.23 -13.26 27.57
N ASP A 470 -30.62 -12.73 26.42
CA ASP A 470 -29.88 -12.85 25.15
C ASP A 470 -29.04 -11.63 24.82
N SER A 471 -27.74 -11.85 24.65
CA SER A 471 -26.75 -10.83 24.28
C SER A 471 -26.30 -10.95 22.82
N ALA A 472 -26.70 -12.00 22.09
CA ALA A 472 -26.18 -12.27 20.75
C ALA A 472 -26.95 -11.55 19.62
N GLU A 473 -26.22 -10.68 18.89
CA GLU A 473 -26.41 -10.05 17.55
C GLU A 473 -27.80 -9.65 16.99
N GLU A 474 -28.95 -10.19 17.42
CA GLU A 474 -30.26 -9.96 16.76
C GLU A 474 -30.95 -8.63 17.12
N PHE A 475 -30.40 -7.83 18.05
CA PHE A 475 -31.11 -6.66 18.60
C PHE A 475 -30.92 -5.35 17.83
N TYR A 476 -30.20 -5.39 16.72
CA TYR A 476 -29.75 -4.16 16.06
C TYR A 476 -30.82 -3.47 15.18
N VAL A 477 -31.87 -4.17 14.70
CA VAL A 477 -32.82 -3.59 13.71
C VAL A 477 -34.32 -3.79 13.97
N PRO A 478 -34.84 -4.94 14.47
CA PRO A 478 -36.28 -5.18 14.38
C PRO A 478 -37.16 -4.53 15.47
N TRP A 479 -36.59 -4.03 16.58
CA TRP A 479 -37.35 -3.81 17.83
C TRP A 479 -37.81 -2.40 18.12
N ASN A 480 -37.16 -1.39 17.53
CA ASN A 480 -37.53 0.01 17.69
C ASN A 480 -39.02 0.29 17.36
N TYR A 481 -39.68 -0.60 16.60
CA TYR A 481 -41.06 -0.43 16.15
C TYR A 481 -42.10 -1.24 16.95
N HIS A 482 -41.71 -2.10 17.90
CA HIS A 482 -42.63 -3.07 18.52
C HIS A 482 -42.71 -3.02 20.06
N VAL A 483 -41.77 -2.36 20.73
CA VAL A 483 -41.81 -2.16 22.19
C VAL A 483 -42.59 -0.88 22.52
N PRO A 484 -43.59 -0.92 23.43
CA PRO A 484 -44.33 0.27 23.80
C PRO A 484 -43.46 1.28 24.58
N ALA A 485 -43.77 2.57 24.45
CA ALA A 485 -43.05 3.69 25.08
C ALA A 485 -42.92 3.62 26.62
N ASN A 486 -43.65 2.73 27.29
CA ASN A 486 -43.70 2.62 28.74
C ASN A 486 -42.94 1.40 29.29
N ALA A 487 -42.17 0.68 28.47
CA ALA A 487 -41.31 -0.41 28.94
C ALA A 487 -39.94 0.12 29.38
N VAL A 488 -39.15 -0.73 30.04
CA VAL A 488 -37.70 -0.56 30.21
C VAL A 488 -37.03 -1.87 29.81
N VAL A 489 -35.93 -1.81 29.07
CA VAL A 489 -35.19 -3.00 28.65
C VAL A 489 -33.82 -3.01 29.33
N LEU A 490 -33.50 -4.10 30.02
CA LEU A 490 -32.20 -4.39 30.62
C LEU A 490 -31.57 -5.57 29.87
N ARG A 491 -30.47 -5.34 29.17
CA ARG A 491 -29.76 -6.38 28.41
C ARG A 491 -28.58 -6.91 29.20
N LEU A 492 -28.54 -8.22 29.36
CA LEU A 492 -27.47 -8.89 30.08
C LEU A 492 -26.15 -8.83 29.31
N VAL A 493 -25.09 -8.32 29.94
CA VAL A 493 -23.72 -8.31 29.42
C VAL A 493 -22.75 -8.88 30.45
N PRO A 494 -21.58 -9.41 30.03
CA PRO A 494 -20.46 -9.68 30.92
C PRO A 494 -20.12 -8.48 31.82
N ASP A 495 -19.51 -8.72 32.98
CA ASP A 495 -19.18 -7.64 33.94
C ASP A 495 -18.20 -6.61 33.36
N ASP A 496 -17.31 -7.03 32.44
CA ASP A 496 -16.39 -6.17 31.68
C ASP A 496 -17.04 -5.54 30.42
N GLY A 497 -18.30 -5.87 30.14
CA GLY A 497 -19.06 -5.36 29.00
C GLY A 497 -19.94 -4.14 29.29
N LEU A 498 -19.87 -3.57 30.51
CA LEU A 498 -20.59 -2.34 30.83
C LEU A 498 -19.91 -1.14 30.15
N GLY A 499 -20.69 -0.41 29.35
CA GLY A 499 -20.30 0.92 28.87
C GLY A 499 -20.30 1.95 30.00
N PRO A 500 -19.62 3.09 29.83
CA PRO A 500 -19.57 4.13 30.85
C PRO A 500 -20.91 4.89 30.92
N ASN A 501 -21.33 5.29 32.13
CA ASN A 501 -22.67 5.87 32.41
C ASN A 501 -22.82 7.34 32.02
N ASP A 502 -21.70 7.95 31.70
CA ASP A 502 -21.60 9.33 31.26
C ASP A 502 -21.96 9.43 29.77
N LEU A 503 -21.55 8.51 28.90
CA LEU A 503 -21.71 8.71 27.46
C LEU A 503 -23.12 8.43 26.93
N ALA A 504 -23.73 9.45 26.31
CA ALA A 504 -24.93 9.27 25.51
C ALA A 504 -24.58 8.59 24.18
N PRO A 505 -25.30 7.54 23.76
CA PRO A 505 -25.03 6.87 22.49
C PRO A 505 -25.29 7.79 21.28
N PRO A 506 -24.50 7.66 20.21
CA PRO A 506 -24.69 8.45 18.99
C PRO A 506 -26.01 8.09 18.29
N SER A 507 -26.59 9.06 17.57
CA SER A 507 -27.80 8.86 16.77
C SER A 507 -27.73 9.62 15.44
N ASP A 508 -28.45 9.10 14.44
CA ASP A 508 -28.63 9.72 13.12
C ASP A 508 -30.00 10.44 13.09
N PRO A 509 -30.11 11.67 12.54
CA PRO A 509 -31.40 12.35 12.32
C PRO A 509 -32.46 11.52 11.57
N HIS A 510 -32.08 10.50 10.80
CA HIS A 510 -33.01 9.64 10.10
C HIS A 510 -33.35 8.34 10.85
N ARG A 511 -32.74 8.10 12.02
CA ARG A 511 -32.98 6.93 12.84
C ARG A 511 -34.11 7.19 13.84
N PHE A 512 -35.07 6.27 13.92
CA PHE A 512 -36.08 6.32 14.97
C PHE A 512 -35.40 6.11 16.32
N ILE A 513 -35.55 7.08 17.21
CA ILE A 513 -35.11 7.01 18.61
C ILE A 513 -36.29 6.50 19.45
N PRO A 514 -36.18 5.31 20.07
CA PRO A 514 -37.16 4.79 21.01
C PRO A 514 -37.44 5.74 22.18
N SER A 515 -38.67 5.71 22.70
CA SER A 515 -39.09 6.52 23.87
C SER A 515 -38.99 5.76 25.21
N TYR A 516 -38.36 4.59 25.20
CA TYR A 516 -38.18 3.71 26.37
C TYR A 516 -36.68 3.51 26.65
N PRO A 517 -36.24 3.43 27.92
CA PRO A 517 -34.85 3.15 28.24
C PRO A 517 -34.42 1.76 27.76
N ASN A 518 -33.28 1.70 27.08
CA ASN A 518 -32.60 0.48 26.68
C ASN A 518 -31.19 0.50 27.29
N LEU A 519 -31.00 -0.28 28.36
CA LEU A 519 -29.83 -0.24 29.22
C LEU A 519 -29.13 -1.60 29.23
N LEU A 520 -27.86 -1.59 29.61
CA LEU A 520 -27.07 -2.78 29.92
C LEU A 520 -27.19 -3.10 31.40
N ILE A 521 -27.15 -4.38 31.75
CA ILE A 521 -27.00 -4.87 33.13
C ILE A 521 -25.91 -5.94 33.16
N SER A 522 -24.99 -5.84 34.11
CA SER A 522 -23.89 -6.79 34.26
C SER A 522 -24.39 -8.14 34.78
N GLU A 523 -23.62 -9.21 34.54
CA GLU A 523 -23.95 -10.52 35.08
C GLU A 523 -24.05 -10.52 36.60
N SER A 524 -23.13 -9.84 37.29
CA SER A 524 -23.15 -9.71 38.75
C SER A 524 -24.42 -9.02 39.26
N ALA A 525 -24.85 -7.92 38.63
CA ALA A 525 -26.06 -7.20 38.99
C ALA A 525 -27.32 -8.00 38.65
N ALA A 526 -27.37 -8.63 37.49
CA ALA A 526 -28.49 -9.48 37.08
C ALA A 526 -28.67 -10.69 38.01
N ARG A 527 -27.57 -11.32 38.46
CA ARG A 527 -27.61 -12.42 39.43
C ARG A 527 -28.20 -11.97 40.77
N GLN A 528 -27.80 -10.80 41.26
CA GLN A 528 -28.38 -10.23 42.49
C GLN A 528 -29.86 -9.92 42.33
N LEU A 529 -30.24 -9.28 41.21
CA LEU A 529 -31.64 -8.96 40.89
C LEU A 529 -32.52 -10.22 40.83
N LEU A 530 -32.04 -11.28 40.17
CA LEU A 530 -32.77 -12.54 40.04
C LEU A 530 -32.85 -13.33 41.35
N ALA A 531 -31.82 -13.26 42.19
CA ALA A 531 -31.80 -13.93 43.50
C ALA A 531 -32.92 -13.43 44.42
N GLU A 532 -33.26 -12.14 44.37
CA GLU A 532 -34.39 -11.55 45.11
C GLU A 532 -35.75 -12.11 44.66
N ALA A 533 -35.85 -12.56 43.41
CA ALA A 533 -37.01 -13.28 42.87
C ALA A 533 -36.96 -14.79 43.14
N GLY A 534 -35.91 -15.30 43.78
CA GLY A 534 -35.67 -16.73 43.96
C GLY A 534 -35.33 -17.47 42.66
N LEU A 535 -34.77 -16.76 41.66
CA LEU A 535 -34.39 -17.29 40.36
C LEU A 535 -32.87 -17.37 40.23
N ASP A 536 -32.37 -18.40 39.53
CA ASP A 536 -30.95 -18.54 39.21
C ASP A 536 -30.68 -18.27 37.73
N LEU A 537 -29.67 -17.44 37.45
CA LEU A 537 -29.33 -17.03 36.08
C LEU A 537 -28.82 -18.19 35.23
N ASP A 538 -28.05 -19.11 35.81
CA ASP A 538 -27.46 -20.24 35.08
C ASP A 538 -28.52 -21.29 34.74
N GLU A 539 -29.47 -21.55 35.64
CA GLU A 539 -30.66 -22.38 35.35
C GLU A 539 -31.49 -21.80 34.20
N LEU A 540 -31.73 -20.49 34.20
CA LEU A 540 -32.50 -19.81 33.15
C LEU A 540 -31.78 -19.86 31.78
N ARG A 541 -30.45 -19.68 31.77
CA ARG A 541 -29.63 -19.83 30.56
C ARG A 541 -29.67 -21.25 30.02
N ALA A 542 -29.48 -22.26 30.88
CA ALA A 542 -29.53 -23.67 30.50
C ALA A 542 -30.91 -24.09 29.95
N ALA A 543 -32.00 -23.62 30.58
CA ALA A 543 -33.37 -23.84 30.10
C ALA A 543 -33.58 -23.24 28.70
N ARG A 544 -33.06 -22.04 28.46
CA ARG A 544 -33.11 -21.40 27.14
C ARG A 544 -32.29 -22.14 26.09
N GLU A 545 -31.06 -22.54 26.40
CA GLU A 545 -30.19 -23.31 25.50
C GLU A 545 -30.82 -24.66 25.10
N ALA A 546 -31.64 -25.24 26.00
CA ALA A 546 -32.45 -26.41 25.72
C ALA A 546 -33.70 -26.12 24.85
N GLY A 547 -33.89 -24.88 24.39
CA GLY A 547 -35.00 -24.44 23.53
C GLY A 547 -36.30 -24.14 24.27
N GLN A 548 -36.28 -23.98 25.59
CA GLN A 548 -37.48 -23.61 26.35
C GLN A 548 -37.80 -22.12 26.18
N ARG A 549 -39.09 -21.78 26.05
CA ARG A 549 -39.56 -20.39 26.07
C ARG A 549 -39.53 -19.87 27.50
N ILE A 550 -38.77 -18.80 27.74
CA ILE A 550 -38.66 -18.13 29.04
C ILE A 550 -39.44 -16.82 28.97
N GLU A 551 -40.49 -16.71 29.78
CA GLU A 551 -41.32 -15.51 30.00
C GLU A 551 -41.86 -15.61 31.42
N LEU A 552 -41.16 -15.00 32.39
CA LEU A 552 -41.41 -15.18 33.82
C LEU A 552 -41.67 -13.84 34.50
N GLU A 553 -42.89 -13.66 35.01
CA GLU A 553 -43.22 -12.58 35.92
C GLU A 553 -42.64 -12.90 37.30
N THR A 554 -41.79 -11.99 37.81
CA THR A 554 -41.04 -12.24 39.05
C THR A 554 -41.79 -11.79 40.31
N GLY A 555 -42.81 -10.95 40.17
CA GLY A 555 -43.46 -10.28 41.30
C GLY A 555 -42.63 -9.16 41.95
N LEU A 556 -41.37 -8.96 41.53
CA LEU A 556 -40.53 -7.87 42.01
C LEU A 556 -40.96 -6.56 41.38
N ARG A 557 -41.22 -5.54 42.22
CA ARG A 557 -41.37 -4.16 41.76
C ARG A 557 -40.01 -3.51 41.70
N VAL A 558 -39.69 -2.92 40.56
CA VAL A 558 -38.42 -2.26 40.31
C VAL A 558 -38.65 -0.85 39.79
N GLN A 559 -37.76 0.05 40.19
CA GLN A 559 -37.67 1.41 39.68
C GLN A 559 -36.37 1.54 38.88
N VAL A 560 -36.49 2.04 37.66
CA VAL A 560 -35.35 2.42 36.83
C VAL A 560 -35.43 3.91 36.55
N GLU A 561 -34.39 4.65 36.93
CA GLU A 561 -34.17 6.03 36.53
C GLU A 561 -33.10 6.06 35.45
N ALA A 562 -33.36 6.72 34.33
CA ALA A 562 -32.38 6.97 33.28
C ALA A 562 -32.89 8.11 32.40
N GLY A 563 -31.99 8.99 31.97
CA GLY A 563 -32.35 10.20 31.22
C GLY A 563 -31.43 10.42 30.04
N LEU A 564 -32.01 10.41 28.84
CA LEU A 564 -31.34 10.81 27.60
C LEU A 564 -32.23 11.78 26.83
N ALA A 565 -31.65 12.90 26.42
CA ALA A 565 -32.28 13.87 25.54
C ALA A 565 -31.43 14.06 24.29
N TYR A 566 -32.06 14.27 23.14
CA TYR A 566 -31.36 14.53 21.88
C TYR A 566 -31.68 15.90 21.33
N GLU A 567 -30.70 16.52 20.70
CA GLU A 567 -30.87 17.80 20.04
C GLU A 567 -30.20 17.80 18.66
N GLU A 568 -30.81 18.51 17.71
CA GLU A 568 -30.21 18.75 16.41
C GLU A 568 -29.16 19.85 16.51
N VAL A 569 -27.94 19.54 16.07
CA VAL A 569 -26.81 20.47 16.04
C VAL A 569 -26.18 20.52 14.66
N SER A 570 -25.60 21.66 14.30
CA SER A 570 -24.86 21.78 13.04
C SER A 570 -23.44 21.24 13.23
N ALA A 571 -23.05 20.30 12.37
CA ALA A 571 -21.72 19.70 12.33
C ALA A 571 -21.16 19.75 10.89
N ALA A 572 -19.89 19.41 10.72
CA ALA A 572 -19.28 19.38 9.40
C ALA A 572 -18.15 18.36 9.32
N ASN A 573 -18.09 17.58 8.25
CA ASN A 573 -16.85 16.87 7.92
C ASN A 573 -15.85 17.85 7.31
N VAL A 574 -14.57 17.60 7.53
CA VAL A 574 -13.49 18.34 6.86
C VAL A 574 -12.88 17.44 5.80
N VAL A 575 -13.03 17.81 4.53
CA VAL A 575 -12.64 17.00 3.39
C VAL A 575 -11.78 17.83 2.44
N GLY A 576 -10.60 17.31 2.12
CA GLY A 576 -9.73 17.80 1.05
C GLY A 576 -9.19 16.63 0.25
N TYR A 577 -8.62 16.87 -0.92
CA TYR A 577 -8.07 15.76 -1.71
C TYR A 577 -6.88 16.18 -2.57
N PHE A 578 -6.01 15.21 -2.85
CA PHE A 578 -5.10 15.30 -3.97
C PHE A 578 -5.77 14.67 -5.20
N PRO A 579 -5.94 15.42 -6.30
CA PRO A 579 -6.50 14.87 -7.52
C PRO A 579 -5.57 13.80 -8.08
N ALA A 580 -6.17 12.80 -8.72
CA ALA A 580 -5.45 11.84 -9.53
C ALA A 580 -4.57 12.56 -10.56
N ALA A 581 -3.25 12.34 -10.51
CA ALA A 581 -2.32 12.76 -11.55
C ALA A 581 -2.56 11.98 -12.86
N ASP A 582 -3.22 10.82 -12.77
CA ASP A 582 -3.58 9.97 -13.89
C ASP A 582 -5.11 9.89 -14.05
N ILE A 583 -5.58 10.44 -15.15
CA ILE A 583 -6.98 10.47 -15.55
C ILE A 583 -7.60 9.06 -15.72
N THR A 584 -6.79 8.03 -16.01
CA THR A 584 -7.28 6.63 -16.10
C THR A 584 -7.67 6.06 -14.75
N THR A 585 -7.07 6.57 -13.68
CA THR A 585 -7.35 6.19 -12.30
C THR A 585 -8.20 7.24 -11.58
N GLN A 586 -8.82 8.17 -12.30
CA GLN A 586 -9.67 9.20 -11.70
C GLN A 586 -10.90 8.59 -10.99
N GLY A 587 -11.40 7.45 -11.51
CA GLY A 587 -12.46 6.67 -10.88
C GLY A 587 -11.98 5.78 -9.72
N ASP A 588 -10.68 5.59 -9.54
CA ASP A 588 -10.12 4.83 -8.42
C ASP A 588 -9.74 5.80 -7.30
N ARG A 589 -10.45 5.70 -6.17
CA ARG A 589 -10.33 6.66 -5.06
C ARG A 589 -9.83 5.97 -3.81
N ILE A 590 -8.94 6.66 -3.10
CA ILE A 590 -8.46 6.24 -1.79
C ILE A 590 -8.97 7.26 -0.77
N LEU A 591 -9.76 6.81 0.19
CA LEU A 591 -10.23 7.62 1.31
C LEU A 591 -9.31 7.37 2.51
N VAL A 592 -8.58 8.38 2.94
CA VAL A 592 -7.84 8.41 4.20
C VAL A 592 -8.74 9.11 5.22
N ALA A 593 -9.12 8.39 6.27
CA ALA A 593 -10.16 8.80 7.21
C ALA A 593 -9.66 8.77 8.65
N ALA A 594 -10.04 9.77 9.43
CA ALA A 594 -9.86 9.81 10.88
C ALA A 594 -11.03 10.58 11.53
N THR A 595 -11.40 10.24 12.75
CA THR A 595 -12.40 11.00 13.53
C THR A 595 -11.70 12.10 14.32
N TYR A 596 -12.31 13.29 14.42
CA TYR A 596 -11.71 14.41 15.17
C TYR A 596 -12.55 14.87 16.38
N THR A 597 -13.78 14.42 16.51
CA THR A 597 -14.68 14.76 17.63
C THR A 597 -14.72 13.65 18.65
N GLY A 598 -14.83 14.03 19.92
CA GLY A 598 -15.02 13.13 21.04
C GLY A 598 -16.26 13.48 21.86
N PRO A 599 -16.44 12.86 23.03
CA PRO A 599 -17.64 13.05 23.84
C PRO A 599 -17.73 14.43 24.48
N SER A 600 -18.96 14.85 24.78
CA SER A 600 -19.22 16.13 25.47
C SER A 600 -18.74 16.09 26.93
N PRO A 601 -18.23 17.21 27.50
CA PRO A 601 -17.83 17.26 28.90
C PRO A 601 -19.00 16.96 29.84
N GLN A 602 -18.70 16.25 30.93
CA GLN A 602 -19.71 15.80 31.89
C GLN A 602 -19.30 16.17 33.31
N GLU A 603 -20.16 16.91 34.00
CA GLU A 603 -19.88 17.45 35.33
C GLU A 603 -18.52 18.22 35.43
N GLY A 604 -18.04 18.74 34.30
CA GLY A 604 -16.75 19.44 34.20
C GLY A 604 -15.53 18.54 33.90
N VAL A 605 -15.72 17.24 33.74
CA VAL A 605 -14.71 16.30 33.24
C VAL A 605 -14.63 16.38 31.72
N ILE A 606 -13.41 16.50 31.19
CA ILE A 606 -13.12 16.60 29.76
C ILE A 606 -12.49 15.27 29.32
N TYR A 607 -12.81 14.83 28.11
CA TYR A 607 -12.27 13.64 27.46
C TYR A 607 -11.44 14.13 26.26
N PRO A 608 -10.11 14.29 26.41
CA PRO A 608 -9.32 14.94 25.38
C PRO A 608 -9.10 14.10 24.13
N GLY A 609 -9.28 12.78 24.19
CA GLY A 609 -9.18 11.87 23.04
C GLY A 609 -7.84 12.02 22.30
N ALA A 610 -6.72 12.04 23.04
CA ALA A 610 -5.40 12.28 22.46
C ALA A 610 -4.98 11.14 21.52
N ASP A 611 -5.15 9.89 21.95
CA ASP A 611 -4.91 8.72 21.11
C ASP A 611 -6.13 8.34 20.29
N GLU A 612 -7.31 8.27 20.92
CA GLU A 612 -8.52 7.75 20.30
C GLU A 612 -8.83 8.43 18.95
N ASP A 613 -8.86 9.76 18.95
CA ASP A 613 -9.15 10.58 17.77
C ASP A 613 -7.93 11.36 17.27
N GLY A 614 -7.23 12.02 18.19
CA GLY A 614 -6.20 13.01 17.87
C GLY A 614 -5.03 12.42 17.09
N SER A 615 -4.57 11.22 17.47
CA SER A 615 -3.42 10.56 16.84
C SER A 615 -3.66 10.22 15.36
N GLY A 616 -4.86 9.76 15.01
CA GLY A 616 -5.24 9.42 13.64
C GLY A 616 -5.28 10.66 12.74
N VAL A 617 -5.89 11.75 13.23
CA VAL A 617 -5.95 13.04 12.53
C VAL A 617 -4.54 13.60 12.34
N ALA A 618 -3.69 13.55 13.36
CA ALA A 618 -2.33 14.05 13.29
C ALA A 618 -1.46 13.29 12.27
N VAL A 619 -1.56 11.95 12.24
CA VAL A 619 -0.88 11.15 11.22
C VAL A 619 -1.40 11.50 9.82
N MET A 620 -2.72 11.60 9.64
CA MET A 620 -3.33 11.97 8.37
C MET A 620 -2.83 13.34 7.87
N LEU A 621 -2.83 14.35 8.73
CA LEU A 621 -2.34 15.71 8.44
C LEU A 621 -0.86 15.70 8.05
N GLU A 622 -0.03 14.99 8.80
CA GLU A 622 1.40 14.97 8.52
C GLU A 622 1.74 14.18 7.24
N VAL A 623 0.98 13.12 6.90
CA VAL A 623 1.14 12.47 5.59
C VAL A 623 0.80 13.44 4.46
N ALA A 624 -0.28 14.21 4.59
CA ALA A 624 -0.65 15.21 3.60
C ALA A 624 0.44 16.29 3.42
N ARG A 625 0.98 16.83 4.53
CA ARG A 625 2.09 17.80 4.50
C ARG A 625 3.37 17.20 3.92
N LEU A 626 3.69 15.96 4.27
CA LEU A 626 4.84 15.24 3.74
C LEU A 626 4.73 15.11 2.21
N TRP A 627 3.55 14.78 1.68
CA TRP A 627 3.36 14.67 0.23
C TRP A 627 3.58 16.00 -0.48
N ARG A 628 3.06 17.10 0.08
CA ARG A 628 3.34 18.45 -0.42
C ARG A 628 4.83 18.77 -0.39
N ASP A 629 5.49 18.55 0.75
CA ASP A 629 6.92 18.85 0.94
C ASP A 629 7.81 18.06 -0.04
N LEU A 630 7.38 16.85 -0.39
CA LEU A 630 8.05 15.98 -1.35
C LEU A 630 7.66 16.24 -2.82
N GLY A 631 6.62 17.05 -3.08
CA GLY A 631 6.01 17.19 -4.40
C GLY A 631 5.48 15.86 -4.94
N PHE A 632 4.92 15.03 -4.05
CA PHE A 632 4.37 13.72 -4.41
C PHE A 632 2.98 13.87 -5.01
N GLU A 633 2.82 13.42 -6.25
CA GLU A 633 1.54 13.40 -6.95
C GLU A 633 0.98 11.97 -7.01
N PRO A 634 -0.12 11.66 -6.32
CA PRO A 634 -0.72 10.34 -6.38
C PRO A 634 -1.33 10.08 -7.77
N LYS A 635 -1.23 8.85 -8.29
CA LYS A 635 -1.90 8.52 -9.55
C LYS A 635 -3.41 8.48 -9.41
N ARG A 636 -3.89 7.96 -8.28
CA ARG A 636 -5.30 7.90 -7.87
C ARG A 636 -5.71 9.15 -7.13
N THR A 637 -7.01 9.43 -7.11
CA THR A 637 -7.52 10.51 -6.26
C THR A 637 -7.42 10.04 -4.80
N VAL A 638 -6.72 10.80 -3.97
CA VAL A 638 -6.58 10.50 -2.54
C VAL A 638 -7.33 11.57 -1.75
N VAL A 639 -8.44 11.17 -1.15
CA VAL A 639 -9.33 12.00 -0.36
C VAL A 639 -8.90 11.88 1.10
N PHE A 640 -8.57 12.99 1.73
CA PHE A 640 -8.29 13.09 3.15
C PHE A 640 -9.54 13.67 3.82
N ALA A 641 -10.12 12.92 4.75
CA ALA A 641 -11.35 13.30 5.43
C ALA A 641 -11.20 13.14 6.95
N ALA A 642 -11.30 14.26 7.65
CA ALA A 642 -11.50 14.26 9.09
C ALA A 642 -13.01 14.32 9.35
N PHE A 643 -13.53 13.30 10.00
CA PHE A 643 -14.95 13.14 10.26
C PHE A 643 -15.31 13.62 11.65
N ASP A 644 -16.45 14.28 11.74
CA ASP A 644 -17.22 14.31 12.97
C ASP A 644 -17.78 12.89 13.19
N GLU A 645 -17.98 12.50 14.46
CA GLU A 645 -18.38 11.15 14.87
C GLU A 645 -19.65 10.67 14.16
N ALA A 646 -20.60 11.58 13.88
CA ALA A 646 -21.83 11.29 13.14
C ALA A 646 -21.70 11.48 11.61
N GLY A 647 -20.54 11.95 11.13
CA GLY A 647 -20.40 12.50 9.79
C GLY A 647 -19.98 11.48 8.73
N GLY A 648 -19.43 10.34 9.15
CA GLY A 648 -19.01 9.27 8.24
C GLY A 648 -20.16 8.71 7.40
N GLU A 649 -21.30 8.41 8.03
CA GLU A 649 -22.50 7.95 7.33
C GLU A 649 -23.05 9.01 6.36
N HIS A 650 -23.05 10.28 6.79
CA HIS A 650 -23.48 11.39 5.94
C HIS A 650 -22.62 11.49 4.67
N PHE A 651 -21.30 11.35 4.79
CA PHE A 651 -20.38 11.39 3.65
C PHE A 651 -20.66 10.29 2.63
N VAL A 652 -20.90 9.06 3.09
CA VAL A 652 -21.20 7.92 2.21
C VAL A 652 -22.54 8.10 1.52
N ASN A 653 -23.57 8.55 2.25
CA ASN A 653 -24.92 8.73 1.71
C ASN A 653 -25.05 9.98 0.81
N HIS A 654 -24.20 10.99 1.01
CA HIS A 654 -24.22 12.27 0.30
C HIS A 654 -22.82 12.62 -0.24
N PRO A 655 -22.29 11.86 -1.21
CA PRO A 655 -20.94 12.10 -1.72
C PRO A 655 -20.81 13.51 -2.30
N ILE A 656 -19.87 14.29 -1.76
CA ILE A 656 -19.65 15.70 -2.11
C ILE A 656 -18.67 15.89 -3.29
N LEU A 657 -17.86 14.87 -3.57
CA LEU A 657 -16.99 14.85 -4.74
C LEU A 657 -17.78 14.37 -5.96
N PRO A 658 -17.51 14.90 -7.17
CA PRO A 658 -18.16 14.41 -8.39
C PRO A 658 -17.77 12.95 -8.62
N THR A 659 -18.69 12.01 -8.39
CA THR A 659 -18.50 10.57 -8.49
C THR A 659 -19.28 9.97 -9.66
N SER A 660 -18.79 8.85 -10.19
CA SER A 660 -19.53 7.98 -11.11
C SER A 660 -19.92 6.67 -10.41
N PRO A 661 -21.02 6.01 -10.78
CA PRO A 661 -21.35 4.65 -10.29
C PRO A 661 -20.26 3.61 -10.56
N SER A 662 -19.34 3.88 -11.49
CA SER A 662 -18.20 3.03 -11.81
C SER A 662 -16.98 3.27 -10.91
N ASP A 663 -17.01 4.28 -10.04
CA ASP A 663 -15.87 4.63 -9.20
C ASP A 663 -15.63 3.53 -8.14
N THR A 664 -14.37 3.17 -7.95
CA THR A 664 -13.95 2.24 -6.89
C THR A 664 -13.41 3.03 -5.71
N TRP A 665 -13.72 2.57 -4.50
CA TRP A 665 -13.26 3.22 -3.29
C TRP A 665 -12.47 2.25 -2.43
N THR A 666 -11.31 2.71 -1.97
CA THR A 666 -10.50 2.02 -0.96
C THR A 666 -10.38 2.92 0.26
N SER A 667 -10.84 2.50 1.43
CA SER A 667 -10.71 3.29 2.66
C SER A 667 -9.52 2.83 3.51
N VAL A 668 -8.83 3.80 4.10
CA VAL A 668 -7.76 3.62 5.09
C VAL A 668 -8.15 4.48 6.29
N ILE A 669 -8.58 3.84 7.36
CA ILE A 669 -9.07 4.50 8.57
C ILE A 669 -7.99 4.45 9.63
N LEU A 670 -7.72 5.59 10.27
CA LEU A 670 -6.70 5.76 11.30
C LEU A 670 -7.39 6.12 12.61
N GLN A 671 -7.20 5.31 13.64
CA GLN A 671 -7.79 5.51 14.97
C GLN A 671 -6.88 4.90 16.03
N GLY A 672 -6.55 5.60 17.11
CA GLY A 672 -5.71 5.07 18.20
C GLY A 672 -4.37 4.49 17.71
N VAL A 673 -3.47 5.32 17.18
CA VAL A 673 -2.21 4.85 16.56
C VAL A 673 -0.94 5.23 17.34
N GLY A 674 -1.08 6.08 18.34
CA GLY A 674 -0.01 6.69 19.14
C GLY A 674 0.26 6.04 20.50
N ALA A 675 -0.65 5.22 21.04
CA ALA A 675 -0.49 4.54 22.33
C ALA A 675 -0.94 3.07 22.31
N GLY A 676 -0.49 2.28 23.30
CA GLY A 676 -0.76 0.84 23.39
C GLY A 676 0.44 -0.04 23.01
N GLU A 677 0.19 -1.25 22.53
CA GLU A 677 1.22 -2.25 22.28
C GLU A 677 2.15 -1.89 21.09
N PRO A 678 3.41 -2.38 21.04
CA PRO A 678 4.36 -2.08 19.97
C PRO A 678 4.09 -2.88 18.68
N ARG A 679 2.83 -2.91 18.23
CA ARG A 679 2.34 -3.50 16.98
C ARG A 679 1.14 -2.72 16.45
N LEU A 680 0.93 -2.75 15.14
CA LEU A 680 -0.29 -2.20 14.53
C LEU A 680 -1.30 -3.33 14.32
N ALA A 681 -2.52 -3.14 14.77
CA ALA A 681 -3.61 -4.01 14.44
C ALA A 681 -4.32 -3.49 13.19
N GLN A 682 -4.71 -4.40 12.32
CA GLN A 682 -5.35 -4.08 11.05
C GLN A 682 -6.57 -4.96 10.82
N MET A 683 -7.64 -4.37 10.29
CA MET A 683 -8.83 -5.12 9.88
C MET A 683 -9.12 -4.81 8.42
N GLU A 684 -9.34 -5.86 7.62
CA GLU A 684 -9.61 -5.74 6.19
C GLU A 684 -11.02 -6.22 5.83
N ALA A 685 -11.75 -5.40 5.08
CA ALA A 685 -12.93 -5.80 4.33
C ALA A 685 -12.56 -5.92 2.84
N GLY A 686 -11.93 -7.02 2.40
CA GLY A 686 -11.44 -7.14 1.01
C GLY A 686 -10.28 -8.11 0.77
N SER A 687 -9.69 -8.05 -0.44
CA SER A 687 -8.66 -9.00 -0.91
C SER A 687 -7.26 -8.38 -1.07
N GLY A 688 -6.47 -8.38 0.00
CA GLY A 688 -5.01 -8.18 -0.01
C GLY A 688 -4.48 -6.80 0.44
N LEU A 689 -5.33 -5.91 0.97
CA LEU A 689 -4.95 -4.62 1.55
C LEU A 689 -4.11 -4.80 2.83
N ALA A 690 -4.51 -5.70 3.72
CA ALA A 690 -3.80 -6.05 4.95
C ALA A 690 -2.41 -6.62 4.65
N ARG A 691 -2.28 -7.41 3.57
CA ARG A 691 -0.97 -7.93 3.12
C ARG A 691 -0.07 -6.83 2.60
N ALA A 692 -0.62 -5.85 1.86
CA ALA A 692 0.14 -4.71 1.37
C ALA A 692 0.56 -3.76 2.51
N PHE A 693 -0.27 -3.63 3.55
CA PHE A 693 0.06 -2.89 4.76
C PHE A 693 1.14 -3.60 5.59
N ASP A 694 1.04 -4.91 5.82
CA ASP A 694 2.08 -5.73 6.47
C ASP A 694 3.43 -5.60 5.74
N GLN A 695 3.44 -5.61 4.41
CA GLN A 695 4.67 -5.36 3.63
C GLN A 695 5.26 -3.97 3.90
N SER A 696 4.42 -2.96 4.12
CA SER A 696 4.86 -1.60 4.47
C SER A 696 5.39 -1.55 5.91
N ALA A 697 4.69 -2.15 6.86
CA ALA A 697 5.07 -2.20 8.27
C ALA A 697 6.41 -2.89 8.50
N ARG A 698 6.64 -4.04 7.83
CA ARG A 698 7.91 -4.79 7.90
C ARG A 698 9.13 -3.98 7.47
N ARG A 699 8.97 -2.98 6.59
CA ARG A 699 10.07 -2.11 6.15
C ARG A 699 10.57 -1.18 7.27
N PHE A 700 9.72 -0.91 8.25
CA PHE A 700 10.04 -0.11 9.44
C PHE A 700 10.24 -0.97 10.69
N GLY A 701 10.21 -2.30 10.56
CA GLY A 701 10.35 -3.21 11.70
C GLY A 701 9.11 -3.32 12.59
N VAL A 702 7.96 -2.81 12.13
CA VAL A 702 6.69 -2.81 12.86
C VAL A 702 5.98 -4.14 12.61
N ARG A 703 5.46 -4.76 13.68
CA ARG A 703 4.65 -5.98 13.58
C ARG A 703 3.20 -5.61 13.33
N THR A 704 2.50 -6.44 12.55
CA THR A 704 1.05 -6.30 12.32
C THR A 704 0.29 -7.52 12.81
N GLU A 705 -0.91 -7.33 13.33
CA GLU A 705 -1.89 -8.39 13.64
C GLU A 705 -3.21 -8.11 12.90
N GLU A 706 -3.89 -9.17 12.48
CA GLU A 706 -5.23 -9.09 11.90
C GLU A 706 -6.29 -9.22 13.00
N MET A 707 -7.25 -8.30 13.05
CA MET A 707 -8.36 -8.35 14.01
C MET A 707 -9.60 -9.00 13.38
N GLU A 708 -10.26 -9.90 14.12
CA GLU A 708 -11.44 -10.64 13.64
C GLU A 708 -12.77 -9.91 13.89
N ASP A 709 -12.86 -9.08 14.95
CA ASP A 709 -14.10 -8.41 15.37
C ASP A 709 -13.88 -6.93 15.66
N TRP A 710 -14.14 -6.06 14.67
CA TRP A 710 -14.32 -4.62 14.88
C TRP A 710 -15.47 -4.13 14.01
N GLN A 711 -16.37 -3.33 14.57
CA GLN A 711 -17.48 -2.75 13.83
C GLN A 711 -17.11 -1.34 13.36
N PHE A 712 -17.12 -1.14 12.05
CA PHE A 712 -16.88 0.18 11.45
C PHE A 712 -18.06 1.11 11.72
N PHE A 713 -17.85 2.21 12.44
CA PHE A 713 -18.82 3.32 12.54
C PHE A 713 -19.20 3.90 11.17
N PHE A 714 -18.32 3.80 10.16
CA PHE A 714 -18.56 4.27 8.79
C PHE A 714 -19.56 3.43 7.97
N THR A 715 -19.88 2.21 8.41
CA THR A 715 -20.78 1.29 7.67
C THR A 715 -21.80 0.57 8.57
N SER A 716 -21.72 0.73 9.88
CA SER A 716 -22.63 0.11 10.85
C SER A 716 -23.89 0.95 11.10
N GLY A 717 -24.64 1.20 10.03
CA GLY A 717 -26.06 1.01 10.17
C GLY A 717 -26.27 -0.42 10.69
N PRO A 718 -27.03 -0.65 11.76
CA PRO A 718 -27.31 -2.00 12.22
C PRO A 718 -27.84 -2.82 11.04
N ARG A 719 -27.28 -4.03 10.82
CA ARG A 719 -27.57 -4.94 9.68
C ARG A 719 -29.03 -4.87 9.24
N ARG A 720 -29.37 -3.96 8.30
CA ARG A 720 -30.75 -3.81 7.82
C ARG A 720 -31.13 -5.08 7.07
N SER A 721 -31.94 -5.90 7.74
CA SER A 721 -32.91 -6.80 7.12
C SER A 721 -32.37 -7.72 6.01
N GLY A 722 -31.44 -8.64 6.30
CA GLY A 722 -31.19 -9.83 5.43
C GLY A 722 -30.95 -9.56 3.92
N ARG A 723 -30.68 -8.31 3.55
CA ARG A 723 -30.40 -7.83 2.21
C ARG A 723 -29.17 -6.96 2.37
N VAL A 724 -28.03 -7.63 2.33
CA VAL A 724 -26.83 -7.03 1.78
C VAL A 724 -27.23 -6.58 0.37
N SER A 725 -27.59 -5.30 0.19
CA SER A 725 -27.34 -4.72 -1.12
C SER A 725 -25.82 -4.69 -1.21
N SER A 726 -25.29 -5.70 -1.89
CA SER A 726 -23.89 -5.92 -2.21
C SER A 726 -23.33 -4.83 -3.15
N ASP A 727 -23.79 -3.59 -3.00
CA ASP A 727 -23.63 -2.49 -3.96
C ASP A 727 -22.78 -1.33 -3.43
N THR A 728 -22.17 -1.42 -2.24
CA THR A 728 -21.21 -0.40 -1.77
C THR A 728 -19.77 -0.86 -1.99
N SER A 729 -19.17 -0.29 -3.04
CA SER A 729 -17.85 -0.51 -3.64
C SER A 729 -16.62 -0.19 -2.76
N TYR A 730 -16.75 -0.17 -1.43
CA TYR A 730 -15.69 0.25 -0.51
C TYR A 730 -14.95 -0.96 0.08
N SER A 731 -13.72 -1.21 -0.37
CA SER A 731 -12.80 -2.11 0.35
C SER A 731 -12.07 -1.29 1.42
N GLY A 732 -12.05 -1.74 2.67
CA GLY A 732 -11.54 -0.94 3.79
C GLY A 732 -10.40 -1.60 4.56
N LEU A 733 -9.47 -0.77 5.05
CA LEU A 733 -8.43 -1.12 6.00
C LEU A 733 -8.54 -0.17 7.21
N ALA A 734 -8.80 -0.70 8.40
CA ALA A 734 -8.62 0.04 9.65
C ALA A 734 -7.19 -0.18 10.17
N VAL A 735 -6.58 0.86 10.72
CA VAL A 735 -5.26 0.81 11.36
C VAL A 735 -5.40 1.40 12.76
N THR A 736 -5.08 0.58 13.75
CA THR A 736 -5.11 0.95 15.17
C THR A 736 -3.98 0.27 15.94
N ARG A 737 -3.84 0.55 17.22
CA ARG A 737 -2.88 -0.04 18.12
C ARG A 737 -3.63 -0.69 19.30
N PRO A 738 -3.51 -2.01 19.50
CA PRO A 738 -4.27 -2.71 20.53
C PRO A 738 -3.65 -2.49 21.92
N GLY A 739 -4.44 -2.73 22.97
CA GLY A 739 -3.96 -2.73 24.35
C GLY A 739 -3.76 -1.34 24.96
N ASP A 740 -4.51 -0.34 24.47
CA ASP A 740 -4.63 0.94 25.14
C ASP A 740 -5.90 0.98 26.02
N ASP A 741 -5.71 0.85 27.33
CA ASP A 741 -6.79 0.87 28.32
C ASP A 741 -7.23 2.30 28.72
N LEU A 742 -6.52 3.34 28.26
CA LEU A 742 -6.84 4.74 28.58
C LEU A 742 -7.64 5.45 27.48
N SER A 743 -7.68 4.89 26.26
CA SER A 743 -8.53 5.36 25.17
C SER A 743 -10.00 5.49 25.61
N GLY A 744 -10.68 6.56 25.21
CA GLY A 744 -12.07 6.84 25.63
C GLY A 744 -12.22 7.37 27.06
N THR A 745 -11.14 7.54 27.82
CA THR A 745 -11.19 8.02 29.20
C THR A 745 -10.70 9.47 29.35
N PRO A 746 -10.99 10.16 30.47
CA PRO A 746 -10.41 11.47 30.76
C PRO A 746 -8.87 11.46 30.86
N ALA A 747 -8.27 10.27 31.00
CA ALA A 747 -6.82 10.08 31.04
C ALA A 747 -6.19 9.92 29.64
N ASP A 748 -6.98 9.91 28.56
CA ASP A 748 -6.46 9.95 27.18
C ASP A 748 -5.93 11.35 26.83
N VAL A 749 -4.78 11.69 27.42
CA VAL A 749 -4.09 12.98 27.32
C VAL A 749 -2.79 12.85 26.51
N LEU A 750 -2.22 13.99 26.09
CA LEU A 750 -0.98 14.02 25.31
C LEU A 750 0.19 13.24 25.95
N ASP A 751 0.30 13.26 27.28
CA ASP A 751 1.37 12.58 28.03
C ASP A 751 1.28 11.04 28.02
N HIS A 752 0.13 10.48 27.63
CA HIS A 752 -0.09 9.04 27.47
C HIS A 752 0.54 8.51 26.17
N LEU A 753 0.69 9.36 25.16
CA LEU A 753 1.20 8.95 23.85
C LEU A 753 2.70 8.64 23.86
N ASP A 754 3.10 7.72 22.98
CA ASP A 754 4.51 7.44 22.71
C ASP A 754 4.90 8.00 21.32
N PRO A 755 5.82 8.98 21.26
CA PRO A 755 6.26 9.56 19.99
C PRO A 755 6.97 8.55 19.07
N GLN A 756 7.58 7.50 19.62
CA GLN A 756 8.14 6.42 18.81
C GLN A 756 7.02 5.63 18.13
N LEU A 757 5.97 5.26 18.86
CA LEU A 757 4.84 4.50 18.33
C LEU A 757 4.05 5.30 17.28
N LEU A 758 3.86 6.61 17.52
CA LEU A 758 3.27 7.53 16.56
C LEU A 758 4.12 7.63 15.28
N GLY A 759 5.45 7.70 15.42
CA GLY A 759 6.36 7.75 14.28
C GLY A 759 6.42 6.45 13.48
N GLU A 760 6.31 5.29 14.14
CA GLU A 760 6.19 3.98 13.50
C GLU A 760 4.90 3.87 12.67
N ALA A 761 3.77 4.29 13.24
CA ALA A 761 2.48 4.35 12.55
C ALA A 761 2.55 5.30 11.35
N GLY A 762 2.99 6.54 11.58
CA GLY A 762 3.08 7.58 10.54
C GLY A 762 3.93 7.18 9.33
N ARG A 763 5.12 6.63 9.56
CA ARG A 763 5.99 6.13 8.46
C ARG A 763 5.36 4.98 7.70
N THR A 764 4.70 4.06 8.41
CA THR A 764 4.03 2.91 7.81
C THR A 764 2.86 3.34 6.94
N VAL A 765 2.00 4.20 7.47
CA VAL A 765 0.83 4.77 6.76
C VAL A 765 1.28 5.61 5.57
N ALA A 766 2.28 6.48 5.73
CA ALA A 766 2.84 7.28 4.64
C ALA A 766 3.34 6.39 3.48
N HIS A 767 4.14 5.37 3.79
CA HIS A 767 4.63 4.42 2.80
C HIS A 767 3.49 3.68 2.11
N TYR A 768 2.56 3.16 2.91
CA TYR A 768 1.42 2.40 2.41
C TYR A 768 0.57 3.22 1.45
N LEU A 769 0.23 4.46 1.82
CA LEU A 769 -0.55 5.36 0.98
C LEU A 769 0.20 5.76 -0.29
N MET A 770 1.52 6.00 -0.24
CA MET A 770 2.32 6.24 -1.46
C MET A 770 2.29 5.01 -2.38
N ALA A 771 2.44 3.81 -1.81
CA ALA A 771 2.40 2.57 -2.58
C ALA A 771 1.02 2.29 -3.17
N LEU A 772 -0.05 2.52 -2.41
CA LEU A 772 -1.43 2.30 -2.82
C LEU A 772 -1.88 3.29 -3.89
N SER A 773 -1.53 4.57 -3.73
CA SER A 773 -1.87 5.64 -4.66
C SER A 773 -1.03 5.65 -5.94
N SER A 774 0.10 4.94 -5.97
CA SER A 774 0.99 4.84 -7.13
C SER A 774 0.78 3.57 -7.98
N ARG A 775 -0.08 2.65 -7.52
CA ARG A 775 -0.46 1.43 -8.24
C ARG A 775 -1.56 1.71 -9.26
#